data_AF-A6GKA3-F1
#
_entry.id   AF-A6GKA3-F1
#
_cell.length_a   1.000
_cell.length_b   1.000
_cell.length_c   1.000
_cell.angle_alpha   90.00
_cell.angle_beta   90.00
_cell.angle_gamma   90.00
#
_symmetry.space_group_name_H-M   'P 1'
#
loop_
_entity.id
_entity.type
_entity.pdbx_description
1 polymer ?
#
loop_
_entity_poly.entity_id
_entity_poly.type
_entity_poly.pdbx_seq_one_letter_code
_entity_poly.pdbx_strand_id
1 'polypeptide(L)'
;MAGCGELEDEFETPMEAFDGPGGPGELAGMGAGPHSGSSPTLPVGSPAVTCPGARLIGLLDSPNASCNLGGTLPFNWDGYPMFSEGSPGLLALGAPVPGELGRYCVFEREAPPMDPQDYVEMFQAIELATTIELTEVAVDCMGEFPQADLNDAAVVEGMETAFDLNVDRVDDLMGTDWKRSNIDVTLLDTVPLGAANPVNKHGLQLAAVIDRIACPVYDPGCSGAIRNLLAMPRENWVDEPDWSRGGHHGTQGDIAMAVYQAVGEWEARLGSPSASDRLILNLSLGWDRDAQGAFNTGRAATMALISALEYARCKGALVFTAAGNNADEACPGSHTGPLAPAMFEEHPALDALACASEGYSGGGSGLPVFGTSSYTPLVYAVGAVDGLDQPLVNSRAGGQPRLVATGINGVNASSGFKALSGTSVASAVASATAALIWSYDETRTPDEVAELLHSTGWATGATADFSLAGTPAPMDVRRISVCAALDQACAGEPPFLCPQPGCAAEAPLSDAGLGDFSTQVDLVLATATVDAYTGAVTEVPICLPGPWTNLADPQPEVPVCPYCNIDIPPEDDSVDPDDVLSMSLHAEYATETILGVTLTTYDSARTATVHRFATEVIDSLNDGSSGVTTVTLDVPDATVASLEFTIESASGDVYSQANAITVNAR
;
A
#
# COMPACT_ATOMS: atom_id res chain seq x y z
N MET A 1 42.88 -48.16 7.76
CA MET A 1 41.72 -49.05 7.99
C MET A 1 40.50 -48.15 8.10
N ALA A 2 39.32 -48.42 7.55
CA ALA A 2 38.87 -49.25 6.41
C ALA A 2 37.32 -49.06 6.40
N GLY A 3 36.61 -48.97 5.27
CA GLY A 3 36.99 -48.87 3.87
C GLY A 3 35.70 -48.75 3.04
N CYS A 4 35.73 -48.11 1.87
CA CYS A 4 34.56 -48.04 1.00
C CYS A 4 34.30 -49.42 0.36
N GLY A 5 33.04 -49.74 0.10
CA GLY A 5 32.63 -50.95 -0.60
C GLY A 5 31.61 -50.62 -1.68
N GLU A 6 31.98 -50.91 -2.93
CA GLU A 6 31.07 -50.93 -4.07
C GLU A 6 30.30 -52.26 -4.09
N LEU A 7 29.08 -52.26 -4.64
CA LEU A 7 28.45 -53.45 -5.21
C LEU A 7 27.67 -53.06 -6.46
N GLU A 8 28.19 -53.50 -7.61
CA GLU A 8 27.40 -53.78 -8.80
C GLU A 8 26.61 -55.08 -8.56
N ASP A 9 25.44 -55.25 -9.19
CA ASP A 9 25.22 -56.41 -10.07
C ASP A 9 23.89 -56.31 -10.86
N GLU A 10 23.83 -57.09 -11.95
CA GLU A 10 22.79 -57.08 -12.98
C GLU A 10 21.51 -57.85 -12.62
N PHE A 11 20.39 -57.57 -13.31
CA PHE A 11 19.34 -58.57 -13.55
C PHE A 11 18.60 -58.36 -14.88
N GLU A 12 18.84 -59.26 -15.84
CA GLU A 12 18.12 -59.37 -17.11
C GLU A 12 16.90 -60.33 -17.04
N THR A 13 16.26 -60.54 -18.20
CA THR A 13 15.36 -61.65 -18.58
C THR A 13 13.84 -61.39 -18.40
N PRO A 14 12.94 -62.09 -19.13
CA PRO A 14 12.52 -61.57 -20.44
C PRO A 14 10.99 -61.57 -20.68
N MET A 15 10.53 -60.89 -21.73
CA MET A 15 9.15 -61.02 -22.22
C MET A 15 8.97 -62.23 -23.14
N GLU A 16 8.01 -63.10 -22.83
CA GLU A 16 7.55 -64.17 -23.72
C GLU A 16 6.59 -63.66 -24.82
N ALA A 17 6.50 -64.41 -25.91
CA ALA A 17 5.63 -64.10 -27.05
C ALA A 17 4.24 -64.75 -26.91
N PHE A 18 3.23 -64.13 -27.56
CA PHE A 18 1.92 -64.77 -27.80
C PHE A 18 1.49 -64.60 -29.26
N ASP A 19 1.34 -65.73 -29.96
CA ASP A 19 0.77 -65.83 -31.30
C ASP A 19 -0.76 -66.02 -31.23
N GLY A 20 -1.51 -65.40 -32.16
CA GLY A 20 -2.99 -65.47 -32.16
C GLY A 20 -3.63 -64.89 -33.45
N PRO A 21 -4.23 -65.71 -34.35
CA PRO A 21 -4.48 -65.28 -35.73
C PRO A 21 -5.96 -65.19 -36.18
N GLY A 22 -6.19 -64.43 -37.26
CA GLY A 22 -7.40 -64.46 -38.11
C GLY A 22 -8.26 -63.19 -38.01
N GLY A 23 -8.88 -62.69 -39.09
CA GLY A 23 -8.90 -63.14 -40.49
C GLY A 23 -9.39 -62.03 -41.45
N PRO A 24 -9.41 -62.26 -42.78
CA PRO A 24 -9.55 -61.19 -43.78
C PRO A 24 -11.01 -60.82 -44.13
N GLY A 25 -11.21 -59.57 -44.53
CA GLY A 25 -12.42 -59.08 -45.21
C GLY A 25 -12.09 -57.95 -46.17
N GLU A 26 -12.36 -58.14 -47.46
CA GLU A 26 -12.25 -57.08 -48.47
C GLU A 26 -13.45 -56.12 -48.39
N LEU A 27 -13.24 -54.83 -48.69
CA LEU A 27 -13.85 -54.20 -49.88
C LEU A 27 -13.22 -52.84 -50.20
N ALA A 28 -13.22 -52.49 -51.49
CA ALA A 28 -12.44 -51.37 -52.05
C ALA A 28 -13.10 -49.99 -51.87
N GLY A 29 -12.29 -48.92 -51.83
CA GLY A 29 -12.83 -47.56 -52.03
C GLY A 29 -11.88 -46.36 -51.84
N MET A 30 -11.20 -45.95 -52.93
CA MET A 30 -10.78 -44.56 -53.22
C MET A 30 -9.68 -43.86 -52.37
N GLY A 31 -8.85 -43.07 -53.06
CA GLY A 31 -8.37 -41.78 -52.51
C GLY A 31 -7.09 -41.77 -51.67
N ALA A 32 -5.92 -41.96 -52.30
CA ALA A 32 -4.66 -41.55 -51.68
C ALA A 32 -4.51 -40.02 -51.72
N GLY A 33 -4.77 -39.35 -50.59
CA GLY A 33 -4.38 -37.96 -50.34
C GLY A 33 -3.23 -37.91 -49.32
N PRO A 34 -2.18 -37.11 -49.53
CA PRO A 34 -1.11 -36.98 -48.54
C PRO A 34 -1.60 -36.15 -47.36
N HIS A 35 -1.88 -36.80 -46.22
CA HIS A 35 -2.03 -36.10 -44.96
C HIS A 35 -0.67 -35.55 -44.52
N SER A 36 -0.42 -34.29 -44.84
CA SER A 36 0.54 -33.48 -44.09
C SER A 36 0.08 -33.42 -42.64
N GLY A 37 0.76 -34.16 -41.76
CA GLY A 37 0.57 -34.05 -40.32
C GLY A 37 1.09 -32.69 -39.87
N SER A 38 0.20 -31.69 -39.86
CA SER A 38 0.44 -30.44 -39.15
C SER A 38 0.49 -30.76 -37.66
N SER A 39 1.63 -30.49 -37.02
CA SER A 39 1.67 -30.32 -35.57
C SER A 39 0.57 -29.33 -35.15
N PRO A 40 -0.07 -29.50 -33.98
CA PRO A 40 -1.02 -28.52 -33.49
C PRO A 40 -0.28 -27.21 -33.21
N THR A 41 -0.35 -26.27 -34.15
CA THR A 41 0.03 -24.88 -33.90
C THR A 41 -0.97 -24.33 -32.90
N LEU A 42 -0.51 -24.05 -31.68
CA LEU A 42 -1.26 -23.31 -30.68
C LEU A 42 -1.84 -22.02 -31.31
N PRO A 43 -3.06 -21.60 -30.95
CA PRO A 43 -3.64 -20.38 -31.51
C PRO A 43 -2.72 -19.18 -31.24
N VAL A 44 -2.37 -18.45 -32.28
CA VAL A 44 -1.70 -17.13 -32.15
C VAL A 44 -2.71 -16.21 -31.47
N GLY A 45 -2.54 -16.03 -30.16
CA GLY A 45 -3.58 -15.52 -29.25
C GLY A 45 -3.46 -15.97 -27.79
N SER A 46 -2.49 -16.82 -27.43
CA SER A 46 -2.01 -16.96 -26.03
C SER A 46 -1.63 -15.59 -25.44
N PRO A 47 -1.71 -15.40 -24.11
CA PRO A 47 -1.47 -14.10 -23.47
C PRO A 47 -0.10 -13.52 -23.86
N ALA A 48 -0.11 -12.24 -24.23
CA ALA A 48 1.10 -11.56 -24.65
C ALA A 48 2.03 -11.33 -23.46
N VAL A 49 3.23 -11.91 -23.52
CA VAL A 49 4.31 -11.60 -22.57
C VAL A 49 4.86 -10.21 -22.91
N THR A 50 4.25 -9.18 -22.31
CA THR A 50 4.66 -7.76 -22.43
C THR A 50 5.88 -7.42 -21.57
N CYS A 51 6.68 -8.44 -21.23
CA CYS A 51 7.59 -8.46 -20.09
C CYS A 51 8.80 -9.37 -20.41
N PRO A 52 9.90 -8.82 -20.95
CA PRO A 52 11.12 -9.58 -21.23
C PRO A 52 12.00 -9.72 -19.98
N GLY A 53 12.27 -10.95 -19.53
CA GLY A 53 13.15 -11.21 -18.38
C GLY A 53 12.45 -11.75 -17.13
N ALA A 54 11.21 -12.20 -17.24
CA ALA A 54 10.34 -12.57 -16.14
C ALA A 54 10.33 -14.02 -15.67
N ARG A 55 10.32 -14.19 -14.35
CA ARG A 55 9.85 -15.40 -13.70
C ARG A 55 8.31 -15.57 -13.79
N LEU A 56 7.83 -16.74 -13.43
CA LEU A 56 6.41 -17.08 -13.33
C LEU A 56 6.01 -17.49 -11.90
N ILE A 57 4.71 -17.41 -11.60
CA ILE A 57 4.09 -17.95 -10.37
C ILE A 57 2.98 -18.93 -10.77
N GLY A 58 2.79 -20.06 -10.07
CA GLY A 58 1.70 -21.02 -10.32
C GLY A 58 1.13 -21.69 -9.07
N LEU A 59 -0.10 -22.24 -9.16
CA LEU A 59 -0.79 -22.93 -8.05
C LEU A 59 -0.89 -24.44 -8.27
N LEU A 60 -0.56 -25.23 -7.24
CA LEU A 60 -0.71 -26.69 -7.22
C LEU A 60 -2.11 -27.14 -6.79
N ASP A 61 -2.54 -28.32 -7.23
CA ASP A 61 -3.76 -29.00 -6.74
C ASP A 61 -3.77 -29.29 -5.22
N SER A 62 -2.60 -29.38 -4.59
CA SER A 62 -2.47 -29.86 -3.21
C SER A 62 -1.22 -29.33 -2.51
N PRO A 63 -1.27 -28.97 -1.21
CA PRO A 63 -0.13 -28.38 -0.47
C PRO A 63 1.02 -29.36 -0.19
N ASN A 64 1.00 -30.56 -0.78
CA ASN A 64 2.06 -31.56 -0.71
C ASN A 64 2.56 -31.99 -2.10
N ALA A 65 2.11 -31.33 -3.17
CA ALA A 65 2.65 -31.53 -4.52
C ALA A 65 3.96 -30.74 -4.71
N SER A 66 4.65 -30.91 -5.84
CA SER A 66 6.00 -30.37 -6.05
C SER A 66 6.07 -29.41 -7.23
N CYS A 67 6.76 -28.30 -7.01
CA CYS A 67 7.07 -27.29 -8.02
C CYS A 67 8.08 -27.76 -9.09
N ASN A 68 8.55 -29.00 -9.04
CA ASN A 68 9.38 -29.56 -10.11
C ASN A 68 8.57 -30.02 -11.35
N LEU A 69 7.23 -29.88 -11.34
CA LEU A 69 6.31 -30.32 -12.39
C LEU A 69 6.43 -31.82 -12.76
N GLY A 70 6.87 -32.66 -11.81
CA GLY A 70 7.16 -34.07 -12.07
C GLY A 70 8.48 -34.32 -12.82
N GLY A 71 9.32 -33.29 -12.96
CA GLY A 71 10.58 -33.31 -13.71
C GLY A 71 10.45 -32.85 -15.17
N THR A 72 9.39 -32.11 -15.53
CA THR A 72 9.16 -31.60 -16.90
C THR A 72 9.67 -30.17 -17.15
N LEU A 73 10.21 -29.49 -16.13
CA LEU A 73 10.73 -28.12 -16.24
C LEU A 73 11.68 -27.96 -17.45
N PRO A 74 11.54 -26.89 -18.26
CA PRO A 74 12.44 -26.64 -19.38
C PRO A 74 13.86 -26.31 -18.93
N PHE A 75 14.79 -26.29 -19.88
CA PHE A 75 16.20 -26.03 -19.60
C PHE A 75 16.43 -24.61 -19.02
N ASN A 76 17.18 -24.54 -17.93
CA ASN A 76 17.47 -23.35 -17.11
C ASN A 76 16.26 -22.76 -16.34
N TRP A 77 15.12 -23.45 -16.24
CA TRP A 77 14.03 -23.07 -15.34
C TRP A 77 14.09 -23.90 -14.05
N ASP A 78 14.14 -23.21 -12.91
CA ASP A 78 13.96 -23.80 -11.58
C ASP A 78 12.51 -23.61 -11.11
N GLY A 79 12.05 -24.47 -10.19
CA GLY A 79 10.69 -24.43 -9.64
C GLY A 79 10.64 -24.82 -8.17
N TYR A 80 10.25 -23.88 -7.30
CA TYR A 80 10.34 -24.00 -5.84
C TYR A 80 9.11 -23.41 -5.12
N PRO A 81 8.78 -23.86 -3.89
CA PRO A 81 7.56 -23.44 -3.22
C PRO A 81 7.69 -22.03 -2.62
N MET A 82 6.76 -21.15 -3.00
CA MET A 82 6.81 -19.72 -2.72
C MET A 82 6.92 -19.40 -1.23
N PHE A 83 6.14 -20.06 -0.37
CA PHE A 83 6.08 -19.77 1.06
C PHE A 83 7.17 -20.46 1.90
N SER A 84 7.97 -21.38 1.35
CA SER A 84 9.12 -22.00 2.05
C SER A 84 10.47 -21.49 1.55
N GLU A 85 10.59 -21.22 0.25
CA GLU A 85 11.87 -20.99 -0.42
C GLU A 85 11.88 -19.69 -1.27
N GLY A 86 10.72 -19.03 -1.44
CA GLY A 86 10.55 -17.86 -2.32
C GLY A 86 11.30 -16.58 -1.92
N SER A 87 11.89 -16.53 -0.72
CA SER A 87 12.83 -15.47 -0.32
C SER A 87 13.86 -15.99 0.70
N PRO A 88 15.02 -15.33 0.85
CA PRO A 88 16.01 -15.69 1.86
C PRO A 88 15.49 -15.59 3.30
N GLY A 89 14.49 -14.73 3.54
CA GLY A 89 13.82 -14.60 4.84
C GLY A 89 12.97 -15.84 5.17
N LEU A 90 12.13 -16.27 4.22
CA LEU A 90 11.29 -17.46 4.36
C LEU A 90 12.13 -18.73 4.55
N LEU A 91 13.20 -18.88 3.75
CA LEU A 91 14.16 -19.99 3.86
C LEU A 91 14.84 -20.04 5.25
N ALA A 92 15.05 -18.89 5.89
CA ALA A 92 15.66 -18.79 7.21
C ALA A 92 14.70 -19.11 8.38
N LEU A 93 13.36 -19.09 8.16
CA LEU A 93 12.39 -19.43 9.21
C LEU A 93 12.43 -20.92 9.57
N GLY A 94 12.65 -21.80 8.59
CA GLY A 94 12.80 -23.25 8.79
C GLY A 94 11.58 -23.99 9.36
N ALA A 95 10.45 -23.31 9.55
CA ALA A 95 9.19 -23.87 10.01
C ALA A 95 8.40 -24.49 8.83
N PRO A 96 7.58 -25.54 9.06
CA PRO A 96 6.73 -26.08 8.01
C PRO A 96 5.62 -25.09 7.64
N VAL A 97 5.47 -24.80 6.35
CA VAL A 97 4.41 -23.93 5.81
C VAL A 97 3.03 -24.50 6.15
N PRO A 98 2.11 -23.72 6.75
CA PRO A 98 0.82 -24.23 7.20
C PRO A 98 -0.23 -24.28 6.08
N GLY A 99 -0.98 -25.38 6.03
CA GLY A 99 -2.21 -25.49 5.24
C GLY A 99 -2.05 -25.23 3.75
N GLU A 100 -3.00 -24.48 3.17
CA GLU A 100 -3.06 -24.21 1.72
C GLU A 100 -1.90 -23.36 1.17
N LEU A 101 -1.11 -22.71 2.04
CA LEU A 101 0.07 -21.94 1.59
C LEU A 101 1.16 -22.83 0.96
N GLY A 102 1.17 -24.13 1.25
CA GLY A 102 2.05 -25.10 0.60
C GLY A 102 1.77 -25.34 -0.89
N ARG A 103 0.74 -24.71 -1.47
CA ARG A 103 0.31 -24.91 -2.86
C ARG A 103 1.02 -24.02 -3.89
N TYR A 104 1.70 -22.96 -3.49
CA TYR A 104 2.18 -21.94 -4.42
C TYR A 104 3.62 -22.21 -4.86
N CYS A 105 3.89 -22.09 -6.16
CA CYS A 105 5.19 -22.28 -6.78
C CYS A 105 5.66 -20.99 -7.46
N VAL A 106 6.95 -20.69 -7.32
CA VAL A 106 7.69 -19.78 -8.20
C VAL A 106 8.42 -20.62 -9.24
N PHE A 107 8.48 -20.13 -10.48
CA PHE A 107 9.32 -20.67 -11.54
C PHE A 107 10.22 -19.55 -12.07
N GLU A 108 11.52 -19.67 -11.84
CA GLU A 108 12.49 -18.60 -12.13
C GLU A 108 13.59 -19.15 -13.05
N ARG A 109 14.29 -18.29 -13.79
CA ARG A 109 15.30 -18.72 -14.76
C ARG A 109 16.69 -18.28 -14.32
N GLU A 110 17.65 -19.20 -14.32
CA GLU A 110 19.04 -18.95 -13.84
C GLU A 110 19.77 -17.77 -14.51
N ALA A 111 19.30 -17.28 -15.67
CA ALA A 111 19.93 -16.16 -16.38
C ALA A 111 18.93 -15.39 -17.27
N PRO A 112 18.57 -14.13 -16.94
CA PRO A 112 17.97 -13.19 -17.88
C PRO A 112 19.01 -12.68 -18.92
N PRO A 113 18.57 -12.10 -20.05
CA PRO A 113 17.18 -11.88 -20.49
C PRO A 113 16.50 -13.15 -21.01
N MET A 114 15.17 -13.15 -21.05
CA MET A 114 14.36 -14.24 -21.62
C MET A 114 13.80 -13.84 -23.00
N ASP A 115 13.75 -14.81 -23.91
CA ASP A 115 13.06 -14.71 -25.19
C ASP A 115 11.58 -15.11 -25.00
N PRO A 116 10.61 -14.50 -25.72
CA PRO A 116 9.21 -14.96 -25.70
C PRO A 116 9.01 -16.46 -25.93
N GLN A 117 9.91 -17.14 -26.64
CA GLN A 117 9.89 -18.60 -26.83
C GLN A 117 10.14 -19.38 -25.54
N ASP A 118 10.92 -18.86 -24.59
CA ASP A 118 11.24 -19.55 -23.33
C ASP A 118 9.97 -19.76 -22.48
N TYR A 119 9.06 -18.78 -22.48
CA TYR A 119 7.75 -18.86 -21.83
C TYR A 119 6.82 -19.86 -22.53
N VAL A 120 6.88 -19.95 -23.86
CA VAL A 120 6.08 -20.92 -24.62
C VAL A 120 6.47 -22.35 -24.26
N GLU A 121 7.76 -22.61 -24.02
CA GLU A 121 8.25 -23.92 -23.55
C GLU A 121 7.86 -24.17 -22.09
N MET A 122 7.91 -23.16 -21.22
CA MET A 122 7.49 -23.28 -19.82
C MET A 122 5.99 -23.52 -19.66
N PHE A 123 5.13 -22.79 -20.39
CA PHE A 123 3.69 -23.04 -20.38
C PHE A 123 3.31 -24.43 -20.92
N GLN A 124 4.07 -24.99 -21.88
CA GLN A 124 3.90 -26.37 -22.33
C GLN A 124 4.32 -27.39 -21.26
N ALA A 125 5.39 -27.13 -20.51
CA ALA A 125 5.79 -27.99 -19.39
C ALA A 125 4.72 -28.06 -18.29
N ILE A 126 4.03 -26.94 -18.03
CA ILE A 126 2.90 -26.83 -17.10
C ILE A 126 1.67 -27.58 -17.61
N GLU A 127 1.25 -27.36 -18.87
CA GLU A 127 0.11 -28.07 -19.49
C GLU A 127 0.29 -29.61 -19.47
N LEU A 128 1.54 -30.08 -19.52
CA LEU A 128 1.89 -31.51 -19.43
C LEU A 128 1.99 -32.05 -17.99
N ALA A 129 2.15 -31.19 -16.98
CA ALA A 129 2.41 -31.61 -15.60
C ALA A 129 1.16 -32.18 -14.90
N THR A 130 -0.04 -31.68 -15.25
CA THR A 130 -1.35 -32.04 -14.67
C THR A 130 -1.51 -31.78 -13.17
N THR A 131 -0.54 -31.13 -12.52
CA THR A 131 -0.58 -30.73 -11.09
C THR A 131 -0.84 -29.24 -10.87
N ILE A 132 -0.88 -28.46 -11.96
CA ILE A 132 -1.13 -27.01 -12.05
C ILE A 132 -1.97 -26.81 -13.31
N GLU A 133 -3.10 -26.11 -13.20
CA GLU A 133 -3.87 -25.70 -14.38
C GLU A 133 -3.25 -24.46 -15.02
N LEU A 134 -3.18 -24.41 -16.36
CA LEU A 134 -2.50 -23.31 -17.07
C LEU A 134 -3.15 -21.93 -16.83
N THR A 135 -4.42 -21.90 -16.41
CA THR A 135 -5.14 -20.68 -15.99
C THR A 135 -4.68 -20.10 -14.66
N GLU A 136 -3.80 -20.78 -13.92
CA GLU A 136 -3.34 -20.40 -12.59
C GLU A 136 -1.91 -19.84 -12.58
N VAL A 137 -1.42 -19.30 -13.72
CA VAL A 137 0.01 -18.90 -13.93
C VAL A 137 0.18 -17.47 -14.52
N ALA A 138 1.18 -16.68 -14.05
CA ALA A 138 1.45 -15.26 -14.41
C ALA A 138 2.97 -14.85 -14.42
N VAL A 139 3.39 -13.57 -14.64
CA VAL A 139 4.72 -13.09 -15.21
C VAL A 139 5.31 -11.74 -14.60
N ASP A 140 6.66 -11.56 -14.42
CA ASP A 140 7.35 -10.45 -13.62
C ASP A 140 8.72 -9.70 -14.13
N CYS A 141 8.90 -8.36 -14.45
CA CYS A 141 10.15 -7.63 -14.98
C CYS A 141 10.47 -6.09 -14.62
N MET A 142 11.72 -5.56 -14.53
CA MET A 142 12.20 -4.42 -13.63
C MET A 142 12.24 -2.86 -13.99
N GLY A 143 12.37 -1.88 -13.02
CA GLY A 143 12.94 -0.47 -13.19
C GLY A 143 12.81 0.71 -12.11
N GLU A 144 13.80 1.64 -11.94
CA GLU A 144 14.01 2.58 -10.75
C GLU A 144 14.53 4.07 -11.00
N PHE A 145 14.46 5.03 -10.00
CA PHE A 145 15.49 6.05 -9.50
C PHE A 145 15.05 7.55 -9.13
N PRO A 146 15.73 8.34 -8.20
CA PRO A 146 15.19 9.62 -7.59
C PRO A 146 16.10 10.90 -7.35
N GLN A 147 15.54 12.15 -7.19
CA GLN A 147 16.12 13.41 -6.56
C GLN A 147 15.07 14.40 -5.89
N ALA A 148 15.28 15.74 -5.71
CA ALA A 148 14.50 16.64 -4.78
C ALA A 148 14.39 18.20 -5.05
N ASP A 149 13.33 18.92 -4.58
CA ASP A 149 13.15 20.43 -4.56
C ASP A 149 12.19 20.99 -3.44
N LEU A 150 12.08 22.34 -3.28
CA LEU A 150 11.43 23.22 -2.24
C LEU A 150 11.68 22.88 -0.76
N ASN A 151 12.73 22.12 -0.50
CA ASN A 151 13.07 21.53 0.81
C ASN A 151 13.66 22.50 1.86
N ASP A 152 13.12 23.71 2.02
CA ASP A 152 13.54 24.56 3.14
C ASP A 152 13.04 23.97 4.47
N ALA A 153 13.95 23.87 5.45
CA ALA A 153 13.67 23.27 6.74
C ALA A 153 12.55 24.00 7.51
N ALA A 154 12.43 25.33 7.37
CA ALA A 154 11.40 26.11 8.05
C ALA A 154 9.99 25.85 7.47
N VAL A 155 9.87 25.65 6.15
CA VAL A 155 8.60 25.26 5.52
C VAL A 155 8.18 23.87 6.00
N VAL A 156 9.13 22.92 6.10
CA VAL A 156 8.86 21.57 6.60
C VAL A 156 8.53 21.57 8.10
N GLU A 157 9.18 22.40 8.92
CA GLU A 157 8.86 22.62 10.34
C GLU A 157 7.46 23.25 10.52
N GLY A 158 7.06 24.14 9.61
CA GLY A 158 5.70 24.69 9.54
C GLY A 158 4.64 23.63 9.20
N MET A 159 4.87 22.80 8.17
CA MET A 159 3.99 21.68 7.81
C MET A 159 3.91 20.65 8.94
N GLU A 160 5.03 20.34 9.60
CA GLU A 160 5.08 19.44 10.75
C GLU A 160 4.23 19.96 11.91
N THR A 161 4.32 21.27 12.21
CA THR A 161 3.53 21.91 13.26
C THR A 161 2.03 21.87 12.93
N ALA A 162 1.66 22.16 11.68
CA ALA A 162 0.28 22.09 11.22
C ALA A 162 -0.28 20.65 11.27
N PHE A 163 0.53 19.65 10.91
CA PHE A 163 0.15 18.25 11.00
C PHE A 163 -0.05 17.78 12.45
N ASP A 164 0.89 18.10 13.34
CA ASP A 164 0.81 17.79 14.78
C ASP A 164 -0.45 18.39 15.44
N LEU A 165 -0.80 19.63 15.09
CA LEU A 165 -2.04 20.27 15.55
C LEU A 165 -3.29 19.52 15.08
N ASN A 166 -3.38 19.17 13.79
CA ASN A 166 -4.57 18.54 13.21
C ASN A 166 -4.81 17.09 13.67
N VAL A 167 -3.76 16.37 14.12
CA VAL A 167 -3.91 15.04 14.75
C VAL A 167 -4.11 15.10 16.27
N ASP A 168 -4.17 16.30 16.87
CA ASP A 168 -4.17 16.54 18.32
C ASP A 168 -2.98 15.86 19.04
N ARG A 169 -1.74 16.04 18.55
CA ARG A 169 -0.55 15.38 19.13
C ARG A 169 -0.27 15.85 20.56
N VAL A 170 0.25 14.95 21.39
CA VAL A 170 0.66 15.22 22.78
C VAL A 170 2.17 15.46 22.87
N ASP A 171 2.60 16.72 22.82
CA ASP A 171 4.04 17.06 22.88
C ASP A 171 4.67 16.79 24.26
N ASP A 172 3.97 17.14 25.34
CA ASP A 172 4.49 16.99 26.73
C ASP A 172 4.25 15.59 27.30
N LEU A 173 4.72 14.57 26.58
CA LEU A 173 4.87 13.22 27.11
C LEU A 173 6.18 13.05 27.92
N MET A 174 6.71 14.14 28.53
CA MET A 174 8.02 14.15 29.20
C MET A 174 8.03 13.53 30.62
N GLY A 175 7.01 12.76 30.99
CA GLY A 175 6.92 12.03 32.26
C GLY A 175 7.84 10.80 32.29
N THR A 176 9.11 10.98 32.63
CA THR A 176 10.18 9.95 32.56
C THR A 176 9.96 8.67 33.38
N ASP A 177 8.91 8.63 34.21
CA ASP A 177 8.64 7.56 35.18
C ASP A 177 7.38 6.75 34.84
N TRP A 178 6.63 7.07 33.77
CA TRP A 178 5.42 6.34 33.39
C TRP A 178 5.73 4.89 32.95
N LYS A 179 4.92 3.93 33.39
CA LYS A 179 5.10 2.50 33.10
C LYS A 179 4.51 2.12 31.73
N ARG A 180 5.20 2.51 30.66
CA ARG A 180 4.91 2.03 29.30
C ARG A 180 5.34 0.57 29.08
N SER A 181 4.72 -0.08 28.11
CA SER A 181 5.17 -1.32 27.48
C SER A 181 5.43 -1.10 25.99
N ASN A 182 6.38 -1.83 25.41
CA ASN A 182 6.68 -1.75 23.98
C ASN A 182 5.51 -2.32 23.16
N ILE A 183 5.07 -1.63 22.10
CA ILE A 183 4.05 -2.12 21.16
C ILE A 183 4.69 -2.31 19.78
N ASP A 184 4.77 -3.55 19.29
CA ASP A 184 5.37 -3.83 17.98
C ASP A 184 4.43 -3.30 16.89
N VAL A 185 4.87 -2.31 16.11
CA VAL A 185 4.17 -1.79 14.94
C VAL A 185 4.92 -2.24 13.71
N THR A 186 4.35 -3.15 12.93
CA THR A 186 4.93 -3.59 11.65
C THR A 186 4.20 -2.94 10.50
N LEU A 187 4.93 -2.12 9.75
CA LEU A 187 4.47 -1.43 8.56
C LEU A 187 4.80 -2.29 7.34
N LEU A 188 3.76 -2.66 6.60
CA LEU A 188 3.80 -3.56 5.45
C LEU A 188 3.74 -2.72 4.18
N ASP A 189 4.91 -2.43 3.62
CA ASP A 189 5.07 -1.33 2.67
C ASP A 189 6.23 -1.59 1.68
N THR A 190 6.74 -0.53 1.06
CA THR A 190 7.81 -0.43 0.06
C THR A 190 9.22 -0.78 0.54
N VAL A 191 9.45 -1.04 1.84
CA VAL A 191 10.80 -1.05 2.43
C VAL A 191 11.09 -2.32 3.25
N PRO A 192 12.16 -3.10 2.95
CA PRO A 192 12.59 -4.20 3.80
C PRO A 192 13.41 -3.71 5.01
N LEU A 193 13.38 -4.49 6.10
CA LEU A 193 14.08 -4.17 7.34
C LEU A 193 15.59 -4.04 7.13
N GLY A 194 16.11 -2.81 7.24
CA GLY A 194 17.53 -2.51 7.10
C GLY A 194 18.00 -2.14 5.69
N ALA A 195 17.09 -1.87 4.75
CA ALA A 195 17.44 -1.28 3.45
C ALA A 195 18.24 0.02 3.64
N ALA A 196 19.48 0.05 3.16
CA ALA A 196 20.33 1.25 3.23
C ALA A 196 19.96 2.30 2.17
N ASN A 197 19.56 1.83 0.99
CA ASN A 197 19.01 2.63 -0.10
C ASN A 197 17.77 1.88 -0.63
N PRO A 198 16.58 2.06 -0.03
CA PRO A 198 15.37 1.49 -0.59
C PRO A 198 14.97 2.26 -1.87
N VAL A 199 14.29 1.55 -2.76
CA VAL A 199 13.78 2.06 -4.04
C VAL A 199 12.82 3.23 -3.79
N ASN A 200 11.65 2.91 -3.23
CA ASN A 200 10.69 3.87 -2.73
C ASN A 200 10.86 3.99 -1.21
N LYS A 201 10.74 5.22 -0.69
CA LYS A 201 10.95 5.53 0.73
C LYS A 201 9.65 5.65 1.53
N HIS A 202 8.49 5.52 0.90
CA HIS A 202 7.16 5.70 1.51
C HIS A 202 7.04 4.99 2.87
N GLY A 203 7.51 3.75 2.98
CA GLY A 203 7.54 3.01 4.24
C GLY A 203 8.37 3.70 5.34
N LEU A 204 9.57 4.19 5.03
CA LEU A 204 10.36 4.96 6.00
C LEU A 204 9.69 6.28 6.40
N GLN A 205 8.99 6.95 5.48
CA GLN A 205 8.30 8.21 5.77
C GLN A 205 7.14 7.98 6.75
N LEU A 206 6.32 6.97 6.50
CA LEU A 206 5.23 6.59 7.39
C LEU A 206 5.74 6.03 8.73
N ALA A 207 6.83 5.26 8.74
CA ALA A 207 7.47 4.84 9.98
C ALA A 207 7.93 6.05 10.82
N ALA A 208 8.43 7.12 10.19
CA ALA A 208 8.80 8.35 10.87
C ALA A 208 7.59 9.18 11.36
N VAL A 209 6.43 9.09 10.70
CA VAL A 209 5.15 9.62 11.20
C VAL A 209 4.64 8.81 12.40
N ILE A 210 4.74 7.47 12.33
CA ILE A 210 4.36 6.58 13.44
C ILE A 210 5.24 6.83 14.66
N ASP A 211 6.55 6.96 14.47
CA ASP A 211 7.51 7.30 15.54
C ASP A 211 7.16 8.66 16.17
N ARG A 212 6.91 9.68 15.34
CA ARG A 212 6.57 11.04 15.79
C ARG A 212 5.36 11.10 16.73
N ILE A 213 4.35 10.26 16.47
CA ILE A 213 3.08 10.25 17.22
C ILE A 213 3.10 9.25 18.39
N ALA A 214 3.71 8.07 18.22
CA ALA A 214 3.69 7.01 19.22
C ALA A 214 4.82 7.09 20.26
N CYS A 215 5.92 7.78 19.96
CA CYS A 215 7.14 7.77 20.78
C CYS A 215 7.46 9.14 21.38
N PRO A 216 7.47 9.26 22.73
CA PRO A 216 7.99 10.44 23.42
C PRO A 216 9.45 10.70 23.04
N VAL A 217 9.81 11.97 22.87
CA VAL A 217 11.15 12.46 22.44
C VAL A 217 12.34 11.90 23.24
N TYR A 218 12.10 11.38 24.44
CA TYR A 218 13.11 10.85 25.37
C TYR A 218 13.04 9.33 25.59
N ASP A 219 12.21 8.61 24.82
CA ASP A 219 12.06 7.14 24.86
C ASP A 219 12.65 6.49 23.59
N PRO A 220 13.99 6.30 23.52
CA PRO A 220 14.64 5.59 22.41
C PRO A 220 14.38 4.07 22.42
N GLY A 221 13.61 3.55 23.37
CA GLY A 221 13.14 2.17 23.36
C GLY A 221 11.93 1.98 22.46
N CYS A 222 11.02 2.97 22.46
CA CYS A 222 9.79 2.96 21.67
C CYS A 222 10.03 2.82 20.16
N SER A 223 10.94 3.60 19.59
CA SER A 223 11.24 3.56 18.14
C SER A 223 11.74 2.18 17.68
N GLY A 224 12.39 1.41 18.56
CA GLY A 224 12.85 0.04 18.30
C GLY A 224 11.74 -1.02 18.18
N ALA A 225 10.48 -0.65 18.46
CA ALA A 225 9.32 -1.49 18.24
C ALA A 225 8.65 -1.25 16.85
N ILE A 226 9.01 -0.17 16.15
CA ILE A 226 8.54 0.14 14.81
C ILE A 226 9.40 -0.62 13.79
N ARG A 227 8.76 -1.34 12.86
CA ARG A 227 9.40 -2.26 11.92
C ARG A 227 8.88 -2.02 10.51
N ASN A 228 9.79 -1.87 9.55
CA ASN A 228 9.46 -1.92 8.13
C ASN A 228 9.58 -3.37 7.66
N LEU A 229 8.55 -3.87 6.98
CA LEU A 229 8.53 -5.20 6.39
C LEU A 229 7.97 -5.08 4.97
N LEU A 230 8.64 -5.77 4.03
CA LEU A 230 8.43 -5.55 2.61
C LEU A 230 7.19 -6.30 2.10
N ALA A 231 6.16 -5.52 1.74
CA ALA A 231 4.94 -5.98 1.07
C ALA A 231 4.87 -5.53 -0.40
N MET A 232 5.63 -4.50 -0.77
CA MET A 232 5.72 -3.95 -2.13
C MET A 232 7.16 -4.02 -2.67
N PRO A 233 7.62 -5.20 -3.14
CA PRO A 233 9.01 -5.45 -3.53
C PRO A 233 9.35 -5.13 -5.01
N ARG A 234 8.43 -4.54 -5.78
CA ARG A 234 8.49 -4.47 -7.25
C ARG A 234 8.62 -3.02 -7.70
N GLU A 235 9.65 -2.63 -8.45
CA GLU A 235 9.89 -1.21 -8.79
C GLU A 235 8.84 -0.65 -9.77
N ASN A 236 8.42 -1.39 -10.79
CA ASN A 236 7.22 -1.21 -11.63
C ASN A 236 6.22 -2.38 -11.44
N TRP A 237 5.08 -2.38 -12.19
CA TRP A 237 4.10 -3.48 -12.19
C TRP A 237 4.76 -4.85 -12.32
N VAL A 238 5.74 -4.90 -13.21
CA VAL A 238 6.26 -6.12 -13.77
C VAL A 238 7.20 -6.76 -12.72
N ASP A 239 8.24 -6.07 -12.27
CA ASP A 239 9.45 -6.48 -11.54
C ASP A 239 9.57 -7.86 -10.88
N GLU A 240 10.74 -8.50 -11.06
CA GLU A 240 11.24 -9.46 -10.07
C GLU A 240 11.37 -8.75 -8.70
N PRO A 241 10.74 -9.27 -7.63
CA PRO A 241 10.84 -8.72 -6.27
C PRO A 241 12.28 -8.50 -5.76
N ASP A 242 12.70 -7.23 -5.65
CA ASP A 242 13.92 -6.86 -4.95
C ASP A 242 13.68 -6.91 -3.44
N TRP A 243 13.83 -8.10 -2.86
CA TRP A 243 13.74 -8.32 -1.42
C TRP A 243 14.79 -7.57 -0.57
N SER A 244 15.74 -6.86 -1.19
CA SER A 244 16.84 -6.18 -0.52
C SER A 244 16.70 -4.66 -0.45
N ARG A 245 15.98 -4.04 -1.40
CA ARG A 245 15.70 -2.60 -1.47
C ARG A 245 14.21 -2.27 -1.53
N GLY A 246 13.36 -3.24 -1.88
CA GLY A 246 11.93 -3.05 -2.09
C GLY A 246 11.58 -2.46 -3.45
N GLY A 247 10.44 -1.78 -3.55
CA GLY A 247 9.90 -1.27 -4.81
C GLY A 247 8.73 -0.31 -4.60
N HIS A 248 7.98 -0.03 -5.66
CA HIS A 248 6.76 0.79 -5.64
C HIS A 248 5.47 -0.06 -5.59
N HIS A 249 5.50 -1.34 -5.99
CA HIS A 249 4.30 -2.16 -6.14
C HIS A 249 4.40 -3.51 -5.41
N GLY A 250 3.26 -4.12 -5.09
CA GLY A 250 3.17 -5.47 -4.53
C GLY A 250 1.98 -6.26 -5.04
N THR A 251 2.13 -7.58 -5.21
CA THR A 251 0.97 -8.45 -5.47
C THR A 251 0.22 -8.73 -4.16
N GLN A 252 -1.04 -9.16 -4.28
CA GLN A 252 -1.81 -9.70 -3.16
C GLN A 252 -1.07 -10.86 -2.43
N GLY A 253 -0.23 -11.62 -3.16
CA GLY A 253 0.63 -12.67 -2.60
C GLY A 253 1.84 -12.12 -1.83
N ASP A 254 2.45 -11.04 -2.29
CA ASP A 254 3.55 -10.36 -1.59
C ASP A 254 3.06 -9.75 -0.26
N ILE A 255 1.86 -9.15 -0.25
CA ILE A 255 1.21 -8.68 0.98
C ILE A 255 0.84 -9.86 1.89
N ALA A 256 0.36 -10.99 1.35
CA ALA A 256 0.04 -12.18 2.15
C ALA A 256 1.30 -12.77 2.83
N MET A 257 2.43 -12.84 2.11
CA MET A 257 3.72 -13.20 2.68
C MET A 257 4.15 -12.21 3.76
N ALA A 258 4.00 -10.91 3.53
CA ALA A 258 4.35 -9.87 4.50
C ALA A 258 3.52 -9.94 5.79
N VAL A 259 2.20 -10.15 5.70
CA VAL A 259 1.32 -10.37 6.86
C VAL A 259 1.73 -11.62 7.64
N TYR A 260 1.99 -12.73 6.94
CA TYR A 260 2.42 -13.97 7.59
C TYR A 260 3.79 -13.82 8.27
N GLN A 261 4.77 -13.19 7.61
CA GLN A 261 6.10 -12.93 8.15
C GLN A 261 6.05 -11.99 9.36
N ALA A 262 5.27 -10.91 9.31
CA ALA A 262 5.13 -9.96 10.42
C ALA A 262 4.64 -10.65 11.71
N VAL A 263 3.62 -11.50 11.59
CA VAL A 263 3.08 -12.28 12.72
C VAL A 263 4.08 -13.35 13.17
N GLY A 264 4.67 -14.11 12.24
CA GLY A 264 5.64 -15.16 12.56
C GLY A 264 6.91 -14.63 13.26
N GLU A 265 7.43 -13.50 12.80
CA GLU A 265 8.56 -12.81 13.44
C GLU A 265 8.19 -12.28 14.84
N TRP A 266 6.97 -11.75 15.01
CA TRP A 266 6.49 -11.29 16.33
C TRP A 266 6.34 -12.47 17.30
N GLU A 267 5.70 -13.56 16.87
CA GLU A 267 5.57 -14.77 17.68
C GLU A 267 6.94 -15.37 18.05
N ALA A 268 7.93 -15.29 17.16
CA ALA A 268 9.31 -15.72 17.45
C ALA A 268 10.05 -14.81 18.46
N ARG A 269 9.57 -13.58 18.71
CA ARG A 269 10.10 -12.68 19.75
C ARG A 269 9.48 -12.93 21.13
N LEU A 270 8.22 -13.39 21.20
CA LEU A 270 7.45 -13.51 22.43
C LEU A 270 8.20 -14.25 23.55
N GLY A 271 8.09 -13.72 24.78
CA GLY A 271 8.85 -14.20 25.94
C GLY A 271 10.29 -13.69 26.03
N SER A 272 10.80 -12.97 25.02
CA SER A 272 12.03 -12.17 25.17
C SER A 272 11.75 -10.93 26.04
N PRO A 273 12.64 -10.53 26.98
CA PRO A 273 12.37 -9.41 27.91
C PRO A 273 12.19 -8.00 27.30
N SER A 274 12.28 -7.87 25.97
CA SER A 274 12.11 -6.63 25.21
C SER A 274 11.11 -6.75 24.07
N ALA A 275 10.45 -7.91 23.92
CA ALA A 275 9.43 -8.13 22.91
C ALA A 275 8.11 -7.47 23.33
N SER A 276 7.31 -7.03 22.37
CA SER A 276 5.95 -6.62 22.62
C SER A 276 5.01 -7.82 22.77
N ASP A 277 4.10 -7.76 23.73
CA ASP A 277 2.97 -8.69 23.85
C ASP A 277 1.77 -8.29 22.95
N ARG A 278 1.91 -7.25 22.10
CA ARG A 278 0.92 -6.79 21.13
C ARG A 278 1.54 -6.57 19.74
N LEU A 279 0.71 -6.62 18.70
CA LEU A 279 1.11 -6.39 17.32
C LEU A 279 0.10 -5.49 16.61
N ILE A 280 0.58 -4.43 15.99
CA ILE A 280 -0.17 -3.62 15.03
C ILE A 280 0.43 -3.87 13.64
N LEU A 281 -0.42 -4.20 12.67
CA LEU A 281 -0.07 -4.23 11.26
C LEU A 281 -0.64 -2.98 10.59
N ASN A 282 0.22 -2.22 9.91
CA ASN A 282 -0.18 -1.10 9.08
C ASN A 282 0.02 -1.49 7.60
N LEU A 283 -1.05 -1.47 6.81
CA LEU A 283 -1.03 -1.73 5.37
C LEU A 283 -1.36 -0.41 4.65
N SER A 284 -0.34 0.41 4.41
CA SER A 284 -0.46 1.72 3.77
C SER A 284 -0.40 1.64 2.24
N LEU A 285 -1.20 0.71 1.70
CA LEU A 285 -1.20 0.31 0.30
C LEU A 285 -2.62 -0.05 -0.14
N GLY A 286 -2.85 -0.13 -1.46
CA GLY A 286 -4.08 -0.71 -1.96
C GLY A 286 -4.13 -0.89 -3.48
N TRP A 287 -5.06 -1.72 -3.94
CA TRP A 287 -5.32 -2.01 -5.37
C TRP A 287 -6.80 -1.86 -5.73
N ASP A 288 -7.08 -1.52 -6.98
CA ASP A 288 -8.46 -1.23 -7.44
C ASP A 288 -9.29 -2.51 -7.61
N ARG A 289 -10.59 -2.40 -7.31
CA ARG A 289 -11.62 -3.43 -7.47
C ARG A 289 -12.23 -3.44 -8.87
N ASP A 290 -12.28 -2.28 -9.53
CA ASP A 290 -13.11 -2.05 -10.72
C ASP A 290 -12.43 -2.61 -11.99
N ALA A 291 -11.13 -2.91 -11.89
CA ALA A 291 -10.38 -3.81 -12.76
C ALA A 291 -11.02 -5.22 -12.82
N GLN A 292 -11.49 -5.66 -13.99
CA GLN A 292 -12.24 -6.92 -14.13
C GLN A 292 -11.47 -8.15 -13.60
N GLY A 293 -11.90 -8.66 -12.44
CA GLY A 293 -11.32 -9.84 -11.80
C GLY A 293 -10.12 -9.59 -10.89
N ALA A 294 -9.74 -8.33 -10.64
CA ALA A 294 -8.75 -7.96 -9.63
C ALA A 294 -9.27 -8.24 -8.21
N PHE A 295 -10.54 -7.91 -7.94
CA PHE A 295 -11.24 -8.35 -6.75
C PHE A 295 -12.12 -9.57 -7.03
N ASN A 296 -11.62 -10.75 -6.65
CA ASN A 296 -12.41 -11.98 -6.63
C ASN A 296 -11.95 -12.83 -5.43
N THR A 297 -12.77 -12.91 -4.39
CA THR A 297 -12.47 -13.63 -3.14
C THR A 297 -12.33 -15.15 -3.30
N GLY A 298 -12.63 -15.70 -4.49
CA GLY A 298 -12.32 -17.07 -4.87
C GLY A 298 -11.05 -17.25 -5.71
N ARG A 299 -10.25 -16.20 -5.95
CA ARG A 299 -8.90 -16.33 -6.54
C ARG A 299 -7.88 -16.61 -5.45
N ALA A 300 -6.93 -17.50 -5.78
CA ALA A 300 -5.86 -17.95 -4.89
C ALA A 300 -5.14 -16.81 -4.15
N ALA A 301 -4.63 -15.80 -4.87
CA ALA A 301 -3.91 -14.68 -4.25
C ALA A 301 -4.78 -13.84 -3.28
N THR A 302 -6.05 -13.62 -3.60
CA THR A 302 -7.00 -12.93 -2.73
C THR A 302 -7.32 -13.76 -1.48
N MET A 303 -7.50 -15.08 -1.65
CA MET A 303 -7.69 -16.02 -0.55
C MET A 303 -6.47 -16.11 0.36
N ALA A 304 -5.25 -16.15 -0.18
CA ALA A 304 -4.02 -16.18 0.59
C ALA A 304 -3.89 -14.95 1.50
N LEU A 305 -4.23 -13.76 0.98
CA LEU A 305 -4.23 -12.53 1.76
C LEU A 305 -5.35 -12.51 2.82
N ILE A 306 -6.57 -12.94 2.48
CA ILE A 306 -7.67 -13.07 3.46
C ILE A 306 -7.24 -14.02 4.59
N SER A 307 -6.73 -15.22 4.27
CA SER A 307 -6.29 -16.18 5.28
C SER A 307 -5.06 -15.75 6.08
N ALA A 308 -4.15 -14.97 5.50
CA ALA A 308 -3.05 -14.34 6.24
C ALA A 308 -3.56 -13.27 7.24
N LEU A 309 -4.56 -12.47 6.83
CA LEU A 309 -5.23 -11.50 7.70
C LEU A 309 -6.03 -12.20 8.80
N GLU A 310 -6.77 -13.27 8.47
CA GLU A 310 -7.50 -14.10 9.45
C GLU A 310 -6.53 -14.70 10.46
N TYR A 311 -5.39 -15.25 10.02
CA TYR A 311 -4.31 -15.70 10.89
C TYR A 311 -3.83 -14.59 11.83
N ALA A 312 -3.50 -13.41 11.30
CA ALA A 312 -3.05 -12.26 12.09
C ALA A 312 -4.07 -11.85 13.17
N ARG A 313 -5.36 -11.73 12.81
CA ARG A 313 -6.44 -11.37 13.74
C ARG A 313 -6.65 -12.46 14.80
N CYS A 314 -6.62 -13.74 14.41
CA CYS A 314 -6.68 -14.88 15.34
C CYS A 314 -5.50 -14.95 16.32
N LYS A 315 -4.34 -14.38 15.97
CA LYS A 315 -3.18 -14.22 16.88
C LYS A 315 -3.23 -12.95 17.74
N GLY A 316 -4.22 -12.08 17.56
CA GLY A 316 -4.36 -10.84 18.35
C GLY A 316 -3.71 -9.60 17.74
N ALA A 317 -3.39 -9.61 16.44
CA ALA A 317 -2.99 -8.40 15.75
C ALA A 317 -4.18 -7.43 15.56
N LEU A 318 -3.88 -6.14 15.67
CA LEU A 318 -4.75 -5.07 15.17
C LEU A 318 -4.26 -4.69 13.77
N VAL A 319 -5.15 -4.64 12.78
CA VAL A 319 -4.79 -4.37 11.38
C VAL A 319 -5.48 -3.10 10.91
N PHE A 320 -4.69 -2.08 10.58
CA PHE A 320 -5.13 -0.87 9.90
C PHE A 320 -4.69 -0.89 8.43
N THR A 321 -5.50 -0.29 7.56
CA THR A 321 -5.22 -0.17 6.14
C THR A 321 -5.68 1.16 5.59
N ALA A 322 -4.93 1.70 4.63
CA ALA A 322 -5.35 2.87 3.86
C ALA A 322 -6.68 2.58 3.14
N ALA A 323 -7.68 3.46 3.25
CA ALA A 323 -8.95 3.32 2.50
C ALA A 323 -8.76 3.39 0.98
N GLY A 324 -7.66 4.03 0.54
CA GLY A 324 -7.26 4.16 -0.83
C GLY A 324 -7.66 5.50 -1.45
N ASN A 325 -6.81 5.97 -2.36
CA ASN A 325 -6.96 7.24 -3.04
C ASN A 325 -7.55 7.03 -4.45
N ASN A 326 -8.03 8.12 -5.05
CA ASN A 326 -8.42 8.19 -6.44
C ASN A 326 -7.20 8.62 -7.29
N ALA A 327 -6.85 7.83 -8.30
CA ALA A 327 -5.76 8.14 -9.22
C ALA A 327 -6.14 9.18 -10.29
N ASP A 328 -7.44 9.35 -10.57
CA ASP A 328 -7.99 10.31 -11.53
C ASP A 328 -9.07 11.17 -10.83
N GLU A 329 -8.60 12.21 -10.13
CA GLU A 329 -9.45 13.17 -9.39
C GLU A 329 -10.41 13.96 -10.29
N ALA A 330 -10.05 14.14 -11.55
CA ALA A 330 -10.90 14.78 -12.56
C ALA A 330 -12.13 13.92 -12.89
N CYS A 331 -12.10 12.64 -12.53
CA CYS A 331 -13.13 11.65 -12.84
C CYS A 331 -13.63 10.90 -11.58
N PRO A 332 -14.28 11.59 -10.62
CA PRO A 332 -14.76 11.02 -9.35
C PRO A 332 -15.90 9.97 -9.50
N GLY A 333 -16.20 9.53 -10.73
CA GLY A 333 -17.13 8.45 -11.04
C GLY A 333 -16.50 7.26 -11.79
N SER A 334 -15.19 7.26 -12.10
CA SER A 334 -14.48 6.09 -12.62
C SER A 334 -13.95 5.21 -11.50
N HIS A 335 -13.43 5.79 -10.42
CA HIS A 335 -12.84 5.09 -9.28
C HIS A 335 -13.76 5.18 -8.05
N THR A 336 -14.42 4.07 -7.70
CA THR A 336 -15.43 4.07 -6.63
C THR A 336 -15.16 3.02 -5.54
N GLY A 337 -15.77 3.21 -4.38
CA GLY A 337 -15.56 2.37 -3.20
C GLY A 337 -14.14 2.51 -2.60
N PRO A 338 -13.86 1.90 -1.44
CA PRO A 338 -12.49 1.76 -0.95
C PRO A 338 -11.70 0.78 -1.83
N LEU A 339 -10.38 0.93 -1.85
CA LEU A 339 -9.47 -0.09 -2.39
C LEU A 339 -9.52 -1.36 -1.55
N ALA A 340 -8.95 -2.45 -2.05
CA ALA A 340 -8.53 -3.56 -1.21
C ALA A 340 -7.06 -3.32 -0.76
N PRO A 341 -6.67 -3.69 0.48
CA PRO A 341 -7.40 -4.55 1.41
C PRO A 341 -8.44 -3.83 2.29
N ALA A 342 -8.57 -2.50 2.25
CA ALA A 342 -9.56 -1.75 3.05
C ALA A 342 -11.01 -2.23 2.93
N MET A 343 -11.45 -2.66 1.75
CA MET A 343 -12.79 -3.24 1.58
C MET A 343 -13.03 -4.54 2.38
N PHE A 344 -11.98 -5.19 2.89
CA PHE A 344 -12.14 -6.28 3.86
C PHE A 344 -12.66 -5.82 5.23
N GLU A 345 -12.85 -4.51 5.48
CA GLU A 345 -13.64 -4.06 6.64
C GLU A 345 -15.11 -4.53 6.53
N GLU A 346 -15.63 -4.74 5.32
CA GLU A 346 -16.96 -5.34 5.11
C GLU A 346 -17.02 -6.81 5.60
N HIS A 347 -15.87 -7.48 5.76
CA HIS A 347 -15.77 -8.86 6.23
C HIS A 347 -15.59 -8.91 7.76
N PRO A 348 -16.27 -9.82 8.49
CA PRO A 348 -15.98 -10.06 9.91
C PRO A 348 -14.64 -10.78 10.10
N ALA A 349 -13.94 -10.47 11.18
CA ALA A 349 -12.87 -11.34 11.67
C ALA A 349 -13.44 -12.68 12.19
N LEU A 350 -12.62 -13.73 12.14
CA LEU A 350 -12.98 -15.03 12.70
C LEU A 350 -13.13 -14.96 14.23
N ASP A 351 -14.13 -15.64 14.78
CA ASP A 351 -14.27 -15.80 16.23
C ASP A 351 -13.31 -16.87 16.79
N ALA A 352 -13.23 -16.97 18.12
CA ALA A 352 -12.35 -17.92 18.81
C ALA A 352 -12.60 -19.41 18.46
N LEU A 353 -13.79 -19.76 17.96
CA LEU A 353 -14.12 -21.12 17.52
C LEU A 353 -13.71 -21.34 16.06
N ALA A 354 -13.93 -20.35 15.18
CA ALA A 354 -13.48 -20.38 13.79
C ALA A 354 -11.94 -20.36 13.67
N CYS A 355 -11.27 -19.51 14.46
CA CYS A 355 -9.80 -19.54 14.58
C CYS A 355 -9.27 -20.93 15.01
N ALA A 356 -10.08 -21.72 15.73
CA ALA A 356 -9.73 -23.08 16.14
C ALA A 356 -10.11 -24.16 15.10
N SER A 357 -11.07 -23.91 14.19
CA SER A 357 -11.34 -24.82 13.07
C SER A 357 -10.27 -24.71 11.97
N GLU A 358 -9.80 -23.50 11.69
CA GLU A 358 -8.76 -23.26 10.68
C GLU A 358 -7.33 -23.60 11.19
N GLY A 359 -7.20 -24.03 12.44
CA GLY A 359 -5.93 -24.40 13.06
C GLY A 359 -5.05 -23.21 13.48
N TYR A 360 -5.55 -21.98 13.39
CA TYR A 360 -4.87 -20.76 13.83
C TYR A 360 -4.82 -20.62 15.38
N SER A 361 -5.43 -21.55 16.12
CA SER A 361 -5.43 -21.58 17.58
C SER A 361 -4.06 -21.87 18.19
N GLY A 362 -3.60 -20.98 19.07
CA GLY A 362 -2.36 -21.13 19.84
C GLY A 362 -1.23 -20.26 19.33
N GLY A 363 -0.33 -19.88 20.24
CA GLY A 363 0.57 -18.74 20.04
C GLY A 363 -0.07 -17.43 20.53
N GLY A 364 0.53 -16.30 20.16
CA GLY A 364 0.26 -15.00 20.78
C GLY A 364 0.74 -14.90 22.24
N SER A 365 0.67 -13.68 22.80
CA SER A 365 1.22 -13.33 24.13
C SER A 365 0.46 -13.89 25.34
N GLY A 366 -0.72 -14.47 25.13
CA GLY A 366 -1.64 -14.84 26.21
C GLY A 366 -2.47 -13.66 26.76
N LEU A 367 -2.32 -12.46 26.19
CA LEU A 367 -3.26 -11.35 26.41
C LEU A 367 -4.60 -11.61 25.68
N PRO A 368 -5.69 -10.90 26.05
CA PRO A 368 -6.97 -11.03 25.37
C PRO A 368 -6.90 -10.71 23.87
N VAL A 369 -7.36 -11.66 23.04
CA VAL A 369 -7.51 -11.52 21.58
C VAL A 369 -8.92 -11.08 21.20
N PHE A 370 -9.95 -11.75 21.73
CA PHE A 370 -11.35 -11.53 21.36
C PHE A 370 -12.09 -10.74 22.45
N GLY A 371 -12.69 -9.61 22.07
CA GLY A 371 -13.35 -8.68 23.00
C GLY A 371 -14.87 -8.83 23.06
N THR A 372 -15.53 -7.82 23.64
CA THR A 372 -17.01 -7.68 23.57
C THR A 372 -17.48 -6.58 22.61
N SER A 373 -16.60 -6.10 21.72
CA SER A 373 -16.98 -5.19 20.64
C SER A 373 -18.02 -5.84 19.72
N SER A 374 -18.99 -5.05 19.24
CA SER A 374 -19.91 -5.46 18.18
C SER A 374 -19.39 -5.14 16.78
N TYR A 375 -18.22 -4.48 16.67
CA TYR A 375 -17.62 -4.06 15.41
C TYR A 375 -16.21 -4.64 15.28
N THR A 376 -16.16 -5.88 14.81
CA THR A 376 -14.97 -6.74 14.74
C THR A 376 -14.65 -7.16 13.29
N PRO A 377 -14.30 -6.21 12.40
CA PRO A 377 -13.96 -6.51 11.02
C PRO A 377 -12.60 -7.21 10.88
N LEU A 378 -12.35 -7.78 9.71
CA LEU A 378 -11.07 -8.43 9.37
C LEU A 378 -9.92 -7.41 9.37
N VAL A 379 -10.18 -6.20 8.88
CA VAL A 379 -9.27 -5.03 8.94
C VAL A 379 -10.06 -3.77 9.28
N TYR A 380 -9.40 -2.74 9.79
CA TYR A 380 -9.96 -1.40 9.93
C TYR A 380 -9.41 -0.49 8.83
N ALA A 381 -10.26 -0.03 7.92
CA ALA A 381 -9.90 0.95 6.92
C ALA A 381 -9.87 2.36 7.53
N VAL A 382 -8.93 3.18 7.07
CA VAL A 382 -8.77 4.56 7.54
C VAL A 382 -8.83 5.50 6.34
N GLY A 383 -9.85 6.35 6.32
CA GLY A 383 -9.99 7.41 5.33
C GLY A 383 -9.17 8.64 5.72
N ALA A 384 -8.81 9.46 4.73
CA ALA A 384 -8.08 10.70 4.97
C ALA A 384 -9.03 11.90 4.94
N VAL A 385 -8.76 12.85 5.85
CA VAL A 385 -9.32 14.20 5.82
C VAL A 385 -8.20 15.24 5.81
N ASP A 386 -8.53 16.46 5.41
CA ASP A 386 -7.68 17.64 5.59
C ASP A 386 -7.85 18.27 7.00
N GLY A 387 -7.24 19.43 7.22
CA GLY A 387 -7.36 20.18 8.47
C GLY A 387 -8.72 20.85 8.71
N LEU A 388 -9.70 20.67 7.81
CA LEU A 388 -11.08 21.16 7.93
C LEU A 388 -12.10 20.01 8.07
N ASP A 389 -11.62 18.81 8.42
CA ASP A 389 -12.38 17.56 8.48
C ASP A 389 -13.08 17.19 7.16
N GLN A 390 -12.64 17.75 6.03
CA GLN A 390 -13.16 17.43 4.72
C GLN A 390 -12.40 16.24 4.11
N PRO A 391 -13.07 15.33 3.38
CA PRO A 391 -12.38 14.27 2.64
C PRO A 391 -11.36 14.88 1.68
N LEU A 392 -10.14 14.32 1.64
CA LEU A 392 -9.12 14.78 0.68
C LEU A 392 -9.66 14.76 -0.75
N VAL A 393 -9.13 15.63 -1.59
CA VAL A 393 -9.51 15.72 -3.01
C VAL A 393 -9.26 14.40 -3.76
N ASN A 394 -8.18 13.69 -3.41
CA ASN A 394 -7.90 12.33 -3.85
C ASN A 394 -8.65 11.22 -3.08
N SER A 395 -9.76 11.51 -2.38
CA SER A 395 -10.58 10.46 -1.77
C SER A 395 -11.47 9.77 -2.81
N ARG A 396 -11.56 8.43 -2.78
CA ARG A 396 -12.45 7.67 -3.67
C ARG A 396 -13.92 7.91 -3.32
N ALA A 397 -14.77 8.12 -4.32
CA ALA A 397 -16.20 8.30 -4.11
C ALA A 397 -16.87 7.00 -3.64
N GLY A 398 -17.59 7.03 -2.53
CA GLY A 398 -18.07 5.82 -1.86
C GLY A 398 -16.98 5.08 -1.05
N GLY A 399 -15.81 5.71 -0.87
CA GLY A 399 -14.63 5.16 -0.21
C GLY A 399 -14.41 5.61 1.23
N GLN A 400 -15.38 6.25 1.90
CA GLN A 400 -15.22 6.75 3.26
C GLN A 400 -15.59 5.69 4.32
N PRO A 401 -14.63 5.13 5.10
CA PRO A 401 -14.94 4.31 6.27
C PRO A 401 -15.41 5.17 7.46
N ARG A 402 -15.86 4.50 8.54
CA ARG A 402 -16.27 5.21 9.78
C ARG A 402 -15.12 5.90 10.52
N LEU A 403 -13.88 5.45 10.28
CA LEU A 403 -12.68 5.91 10.97
C LEU A 403 -11.82 6.71 10.00
N VAL A 404 -11.54 7.98 10.31
CA VAL A 404 -10.66 8.83 9.50
C VAL A 404 -9.58 9.45 10.36
N ALA A 405 -8.53 9.95 9.72
CA ALA A 405 -7.54 10.80 10.37
C ALA A 405 -7.06 11.86 9.39
N THR A 406 -6.40 12.91 9.91
CA THR A 406 -5.70 13.88 9.07
C THR A 406 -4.69 13.16 8.20
N GLY A 407 -4.93 13.18 6.89
CA GLY A 407 -4.08 12.51 5.90
C GLY A 407 -3.30 13.48 5.02
N ILE A 408 -3.51 14.80 5.16
CA ILE A 408 -2.76 15.84 4.46
C ILE A 408 -1.46 16.19 5.20
N ASN A 409 -0.41 16.55 4.47
CA ASN A 409 0.84 17.14 4.95
C ASN A 409 1.59 16.32 6.04
N GLY A 410 1.40 15.00 6.09
CA GLY A 410 2.04 14.13 7.07
C GLY A 410 3.56 14.07 6.88
N VAL A 411 4.31 14.53 7.88
CA VAL A 411 5.77 14.69 7.81
C VAL A 411 6.45 14.50 9.17
N ASN A 412 7.75 14.22 9.13
CA ASN A 412 8.66 14.35 10.28
C ASN A 412 9.91 15.11 9.81
N ALA A 413 9.98 16.41 10.07
CA ALA A 413 11.04 17.32 9.66
C ALA A 413 12.43 16.83 10.07
N SER A 414 12.55 16.22 11.25
CA SER A 414 13.83 15.71 11.77
C SER A 414 14.41 14.53 10.97
N SER A 415 13.56 13.83 10.20
CA SER A 415 13.96 12.70 9.35
C SER A 415 14.52 13.10 7.98
N GLY A 416 14.28 14.34 7.54
CA GLY A 416 14.59 14.82 6.20
C GLY A 416 13.60 14.37 5.10
N PHE A 417 12.57 13.58 5.42
CA PHE A 417 11.53 13.17 4.49
C PHE A 417 10.62 14.34 4.05
N LYS A 418 9.73 14.07 3.08
CA LYS A 418 8.79 15.04 2.52
C LYS A 418 7.46 14.96 3.27
N ALA A 419 6.58 15.91 2.99
CA ALA A 419 5.18 15.81 3.38
C ALA A 419 4.44 14.88 2.40
N LEU A 420 3.61 13.99 2.93
CA LEU A 420 2.72 13.10 2.16
C LEU A 420 1.26 13.49 2.38
N SER A 421 0.42 13.26 1.37
CA SER A 421 -1.02 13.59 1.40
C SER A 421 -1.88 12.44 0.86
N GLY A 422 -2.44 11.59 1.73
CA GLY A 422 -3.27 10.45 1.34
C GLY A 422 -3.72 9.53 2.49
N THR A 423 -4.51 8.51 2.16
CA THR A 423 -5.07 7.55 3.12
C THR A 423 -4.04 6.70 3.87
N SER A 424 -2.83 6.55 3.34
CA SER A 424 -1.68 5.95 4.04
C SER A 424 -1.19 6.77 5.24
N VAL A 425 -1.18 8.10 5.14
CA VAL A 425 -0.86 8.98 6.27
C VAL A 425 -1.91 8.83 7.37
N ALA A 426 -3.19 8.79 7.00
CA ALA A 426 -4.27 8.55 7.95
C ALA A 426 -4.17 7.16 8.63
N SER A 427 -3.83 6.11 7.87
CA SER A 427 -3.54 4.77 8.39
C SER A 427 -2.36 4.77 9.38
N ALA A 428 -1.28 5.51 9.08
CA ALA A 428 -0.15 5.72 9.97
C ALA A 428 -0.55 6.43 11.28
N VAL A 429 -1.35 7.51 11.22
CA VAL A 429 -1.89 8.18 12.42
C VAL A 429 -2.72 7.22 13.27
N ALA A 430 -3.61 6.43 12.67
CA ALA A 430 -4.41 5.45 13.40
C ALA A 430 -3.56 4.37 14.09
N SER A 431 -2.54 3.86 13.39
CA SER A 431 -1.61 2.86 13.90
C SER A 431 -0.76 3.40 15.05
N ALA A 432 -0.29 4.64 14.94
CA ALA A 432 0.50 5.31 15.97
C ALA A 432 -0.34 5.63 17.22
N THR A 433 -1.58 6.09 17.03
CA THR A 433 -2.50 6.35 18.14
C THR A 433 -2.86 5.05 18.89
N ALA A 434 -3.12 3.97 18.15
CA ALA A 434 -3.32 2.65 18.74
C ALA A 434 -2.08 2.17 19.52
N ALA A 435 -0.87 2.36 18.98
CA ALA A 435 0.37 1.98 19.65
C ALA A 435 0.59 2.78 20.94
N LEU A 436 0.32 4.08 20.90
CA LEU A 436 0.41 4.97 22.07
C LEU A 436 -0.56 4.51 23.18
N ILE A 437 -1.82 4.23 22.82
CA ILE A 437 -2.86 3.73 23.75
C ILE A 437 -2.47 2.37 24.35
N TRP A 438 -2.14 1.38 23.51
CA TRP A 438 -1.79 0.04 23.98
C TRP A 438 -0.52 0.06 24.85
N SER A 439 0.40 1.01 24.64
CA SER A 439 1.60 1.16 25.47
C SER A 439 1.30 1.47 26.94
N TYR A 440 0.10 1.97 27.26
CA TYR A 440 -0.36 2.19 28.63
C TYR A 440 -1.45 1.20 29.09
N ASP A 441 -2.36 0.78 28.21
CA ASP A 441 -3.43 -0.20 28.52
C ASP A 441 -3.39 -1.42 27.58
N GLU A 442 -2.38 -2.28 27.78
CA GLU A 442 -2.21 -3.55 27.08
C GLU A 442 -3.39 -4.52 27.25
N THR A 443 -4.29 -4.28 28.21
CA THR A 443 -5.35 -5.24 28.56
C THR A 443 -6.45 -5.31 27.50
N ARG A 444 -6.67 -4.21 26.77
CA ARG A 444 -7.66 -4.11 25.68
C ARG A 444 -7.39 -5.08 24.56
N THR A 445 -8.44 -5.70 24.05
CA THR A 445 -8.40 -6.43 22.78
C THR A 445 -8.20 -5.46 21.59
N PRO A 446 -7.75 -5.95 20.41
CA PRO A 446 -7.59 -5.11 19.21
C PRO A 446 -8.82 -4.26 18.91
N ASP A 447 -10.00 -4.87 19.03
CA ASP A 447 -11.27 -4.25 18.66
C ASP A 447 -11.72 -3.19 19.69
N GLU A 448 -11.29 -3.31 20.96
CA GLU A 448 -11.51 -2.33 22.03
C GLU A 448 -10.53 -1.15 21.96
N VAL A 449 -9.43 -1.27 21.22
CA VAL A 449 -8.56 -0.14 20.84
C VAL A 449 -9.16 0.59 19.63
N ALA A 450 -9.55 -0.13 18.58
CA ALA A 450 -10.16 0.49 17.40
C ALA A 450 -11.52 1.17 17.70
N GLU A 451 -12.34 0.59 18.57
CA GLU A 451 -13.57 1.23 19.06
C GLU A 451 -13.30 2.41 20.00
N LEU A 452 -12.17 2.41 20.73
CA LEU A 452 -11.74 3.59 21.49
C LEU A 452 -11.35 4.74 20.55
N LEU A 453 -10.55 4.48 19.51
CA LEU A 453 -10.18 5.47 18.50
C LEU A 453 -11.42 6.11 17.83
N HIS A 454 -12.42 5.29 17.45
CA HIS A 454 -13.66 5.81 16.89
C HIS A 454 -14.43 6.62 17.94
N SER A 455 -14.78 6.03 19.09
CA SER A 455 -15.68 6.67 20.07
C SER A 455 -15.13 7.96 20.70
N THR A 456 -13.81 8.14 20.74
CA THR A 456 -13.15 9.38 21.19
C THR A 456 -12.90 10.39 20.08
N GLY A 457 -12.97 9.99 18.82
CA GLY A 457 -12.74 10.86 17.66
C GLY A 457 -13.82 11.93 17.46
N TRP A 458 -13.43 13.04 16.84
CA TRP A 458 -14.31 14.14 16.50
C TRP A 458 -15.31 13.72 15.42
N ALA A 459 -16.60 13.95 15.66
CA ALA A 459 -17.65 13.60 14.70
C ALA A 459 -17.74 14.65 13.59
N THR A 460 -17.25 14.31 12.39
CA THR A 460 -17.19 15.22 11.23
C THR A 460 -18.57 15.59 10.67
N GLY A 461 -19.62 14.86 11.10
CA GLY A 461 -20.98 14.99 10.59
C GLY A 461 -21.26 14.17 9.33
N ALA A 462 -20.23 13.60 8.70
CA ALA A 462 -20.38 12.68 7.58
C ALA A 462 -20.85 11.28 8.02
N THR A 463 -21.31 10.50 7.05
CA THR A 463 -21.73 9.10 7.19
C THR A 463 -20.75 8.19 6.45
N ALA A 464 -20.41 7.05 7.03
CA ALA A 464 -19.55 6.06 6.36
C ALA A 464 -20.27 5.45 5.15
N ASP A 465 -19.57 5.38 4.01
CA ASP A 465 -20.08 4.80 2.77
C ASP A 465 -20.14 3.26 2.84
N PHE A 466 -19.20 2.65 3.57
CA PHE A 466 -19.10 1.21 3.80
C PHE A 466 -18.79 0.92 5.28
N SER A 467 -19.11 -0.30 5.72
CA SER A 467 -18.89 -0.78 7.09
C SER A 467 -19.06 -2.31 7.16
N LEU A 468 -18.68 -2.92 8.29
CA LEU A 468 -18.82 -4.35 8.55
C LEU A 468 -20.23 -4.88 8.22
N ALA A 469 -20.31 -5.87 7.34
CA ALA A 469 -21.57 -6.37 6.79
C ALA A 469 -22.53 -6.87 7.89
N GLY A 470 -23.77 -6.36 7.87
CA GLY A 470 -24.79 -6.65 8.87
C GLY A 470 -24.87 -5.64 10.03
N THR A 471 -23.91 -4.71 10.13
CA THR A 471 -24.00 -3.57 11.05
C THR A 471 -25.14 -2.63 10.64
N PRO A 472 -25.90 -2.02 11.57
CA PRO A 472 -26.92 -1.04 11.22
C PRO A 472 -26.33 0.26 10.67
N ALA A 473 -26.42 0.49 9.36
CA ALA A 473 -26.12 1.77 8.74
C ALA A 473 -27.22 2.83 9.06
N PRO A 474 -26.89 4.13 9.09
CA PRO A 474 -25.56 4.72 8.88
C PRO A 474 -24.68 4.66 10.14
N MET A 475 -23.35 4.58 9.94
CA MET A 475 -22.36 4.86 10.98
C MET A 475 -21.79 6.27 10.80
N ASP A 476 -21.46 6.95 11.89
CA ASP A 476 -20.87 8.28 11.89
C ASP A 476 -19.36 8.23 11.60
N VAL A 477 -18.90 9.13 10.72
CA VAL A 477 -17.47 9.30 10.43
C VAL A 477 -16.80 10.12 11.54
N ARG A 478 -15.64 9.66 11.99
CA ARG A 478 -14.89 10.31 13.08
C ARG A 478 -13.41 10.46 12.80
N ARG A 479 -12.87 11.67 12.95
CA ARG A 479 -11.42 11.94 12.94
C ARG A 479 -10.79 11.52 14.26
N ILE A 480 -9.76 10.71 14.17
CA ILE A 480 -8.92 10.31 15.31
C ILE A 480 -8.26 11.56 15.91
N SER A 481 -8.41 11.70 17.23
CA SER A 481 -7.72 12.68 18.06
C SER A 481 -6.72 11.93 18.95
N VAL A 482 -5.43 12.16 18.77
CA VAL A 482 -4.38 11.45 19.54
C VAL A 482 -4.53 11.75 21.04
N CYS A 483 -4.70 13.03 21.41
CA CYS A 483 -4.81 13.43 22.81
C CYS A 483 -6.09 12.92 23.49
N ALA A 484 -7.25 12.98 22.82
CA ALA A 484 -8.51 12.52 23.41
C ALA A 484 -8.57 11.00 23.59
N ALA A 485 -8.03 10.25 22.63
CA ALA A 485 -7.97 8.80 22.70
C ALA A 485 -7.00 8.33 23.80
N LEU A 486 -5.89 9.06 24.03
CA LEU A 486 -4.98 8.81 25.14
C LEU A 486 -5.60 9.15 26.50
N ASP A 487 -6.26 10.30 26.67
CA ASP A 487 -6.89 10.67 27.94
C ASP A 487 -7.97 9.64 28.36
N GLN A 488 -8.78 9.20 27.40
CA GLN A 488 -9.80 8.18 27.64
C GLN A 488 -9.22 6.76 27.82
N ALA A 489 -8.05 6.44 27.26
CA ALA A 489 -7.31 5.23 27.61
C ALA A 489 -6.83 5.26 29.08
N CYS A 490 -6.31 6.42 29.51
CA CYS A 490 -5.81 6.66 30.86
C CYS A 490 -6.90 6.99 31.90
N ALA A 491 -8.18 7.03 31.53
CA ALA A 491 -9.27 7.47 32.38
C ALA A 491 -9.48 6.56 33.60
N GLY A 492 -9.10 7.05 34.78
CA GLY A 492 -9.24 6.33 36.05
C GLY A 492 -7.94 5.74 36.59
N GLU A 493 -6.89 5.65 35.78
CA GLU A 493 -5.54 5.34 36.26
C GLU A 493 -4.92 6.52 37.04
N PRO A 494 -3.91 6.29 37.89
CA PRO A 494 -3.16 7.37 38.51
C PRO A 494 -2.28 8.12 37.48
N PRO A 495 -2.15 9.46 37.56
CA PRO A 495 -1.28 10.27 36.66
C PRO A 495 0.22 9.91 36.64
N PHE A 496 0.68 9.04 37.54
CA PHE A 496 2.05 8.51 37.57
C PHE A 496 2.20 7.14 36.88
N LEU A 497 1.09 6.50 36.47
CA LEU A 497 1.10 5.31 35.61
C LEU A 497 0.73 5.66 34.16
N CYS A 498 -0.21 6.59 33.97
CA CYS A 498 -0.80 6.91 32.68
C CYS A 498 -1.00 8.44 32.55
N PRO A 499 -0.61 9.08 31.43
CA PRO A 499 -0.83 10.52 31.20
C PRO A 499 -2.32 10.86 31.07
N GLN A 500 -2.79 11.84 31.86
CA GLN A 500 -4.13 12.41 31.75
C GLN A 500 -4.00 13.87 31.28
N PRO A 501 -3.85 14.12 29.96
CA PRO A 501 -3.69 15.48 29.43
C PRO A 501 -4.97 16.34 29.55
N GLY A 502 -6.14 15.74 29.76
CA GLY A 502 -7.42 16.43 29.92
C GLY A 502 -8.06 16.87 28.61
N CYS A 503 -7.68 16.25 27.48
CA CYS A 503 -8.18 16.55 26.14
C CYS A 503 -9.55 15.94 25.85
N ALA A 504 -10.30 16.61 24.98
CA ALA A 504 -11.36 16.02 24.18
C ALA A 504 -11.04 16.27 22.70
N ALA A 505 -11.64 15.52 21.78
CA ALA A 505 -11.48 15.81 20.36
C ALA A 505 -12.26 17.09 20.04
N GLU A 506 -11.60 18.06 19.40
CA GLU A 506 -12.18 19.36 19.10
C GLU A 506 -12.49 19.53 17.60
N ALA A 507 -13.29 20.56 17.30
CA ALA A 507 -13.57 20.97 15.92
C ALA A 507 -12.28 21.42 15.21
N PRO A 508 -12.19 21.28 13.89
CA PRO A 508 -11.04 21.74 13.13
C PRO A 508 -10.85 23.25 13.30
N LEU A 509 -9.59 23.68 13.28
CA LEU A 509 -9.25 25.11 13.35
C LEU A 509 -9.64 25.81 12.05
N SER A 510 -10.07 27.07 12.14
CA SER A 510 -10.60 27.82 10.98
C SER A 510 -9.57 28.14 9.89
N ASP A 511 -8.28 28.02 10.22
CA ASP A 511 -7.12 28.16 9.32
C ASP A 511 -6.58 26.79 8.86
N ALA A 512 -7.36 25.71 9.02
CA ALA A 512 -6.92 24.33 8.84
C ALA A 512 -5.68 23.95 9.68
N GLY A 513 -5.41 24.69 10.77
CA GLY A 513 -4.22 24.52 11.61
C GLY A 513 -2.91 24.92 10.96
N LEU A 514 -2.92 25.62 9.81
CA LEU A 514 -1.72 26.00 9.07
C LEU A 514 -0.80 26.95 9.86
N GLY A 515 -1.36 27.86 10.67
CA GLY A 515 -0.59 28.73 11.56
C GLY A 515 0.58 29.47 10.90
N ASP A 516 1.81 29.17 11.33
CA ASP A 516 3.02 29.81 10.79
C ASP A 516 3.45 29.28 9.40
N PHE A 517 2.88 28.17 8.88
CA PHE A 517 3.28 27.57 7.60
C PHE A 517 3.27 28.59 6.44
N SER A 518 2.15 29.29 6.25
CA SER A 518 1.98 30.28 5.20
C SER A 518 2.98 31.45 5.34
N THR A 519 3.40 31.77 6.57
CA THR A 519 4.44 32.77 6.83
C THR A 519 5.85 32.26 6.44
N GLN A 520 6.14 30.96 6.61
CA GLN A 520 7.40 30.38 6.14
C GLN A 520 7.45 30.27 4.62
N VAL A 521 6.33 29.95 3.97
CA VAL A 521 6.19 29.98 2.50
C VAL A 521 6.44 31.40 1.97
N ASP A 522 5.78 32.43 2.51
CA ASP A 522 6.03 33.84 2.16
C ASP A 522 7.52 34.23 2.28
N LEU A 523 8.21 33.77 3.33
CA LEU A 523 9.62 34.06 3.58
C LEU A 523 10.55 33.36 2.57
N VAL A 524 10.25 32.13 2.16
CA VAL A 524 11.02 31.41 1.13
C VAL A 524 10.78 32.03 -0.24
N LEU A 525 9.52 32.26 -0.62
CA LEU A 525 9.14 32.91 -1.89
C LEU A 525 9.80 34.28 -2.06
N ALA A 526 9.93 35.07 -0.99
CA ALA A 526 10.62 36.36 -0.99
C ALA A 526 12.15 36.28 -1.28
N THR A 527 12.73 35.08 -1.36
CA THR A 527 14.16 34.84 -1.65
C THR A 527 14.43 33.88 -2.81
N ALA A 528 13.40 33.17 -3.30
CA ALA A 528 13.49 32.23 -4.41
C ALA A 528 13.75 32.92 -5.77
N THR A 529 14.19 32.13 -6.75
CA THR A 529 14.08 32.55 -8.17
C THR A 529 12.72 32.10 -8.65
N VAL A 530 11.86 33.08 -8.93
CA VAL A 530 10.45 32.88 -9.26
C VAL A 530 10.19 33.35 -10.70
N ASP A 531 9.76 32.43 -11.55
CA ASP A 531 9.09 32.79 -12.81
C ASP A 531 7.57 32.93 -12.56
N ALA A 532 6.96 33.90 -13.23
CA ALA A 532 5.57 34.30 -12.97
C ALA A 532 4.77 34.39 -14.28
N TYR A 533 3.67 33.65 -14.34
CA TYR A 533 2.80 33.50 -15.50
C TYR A 533 1.36 33.91 -15.17
N THR A 534 0.57 34.25 -16.20
CA THR A 534 -0.81 34.74 -16.01
C THR A 534 -1.80 33.94 -16.85
N GLY A 535 -2.79 33.35 -16.18
CA GLY A 535 -3.96 32.74 -16.81
C GLY A 535 -3.81 31.27 -17.22
N ALA A 536 -4.97 30.62 -17.33
CA ALA A 536 -5.15 29.23 -17.75
C ALA A 536 -6.33 29.13 -18.71
N VAL A 537 -6.43 28.04 -19.48
CA VAL A 537 -7.60 27.76 -20.31
C VAL A 537 -8.56 26.87 -19.52
N THR A 538 -9.77 27.37 -19.27
CA THR A 538 -10.84 26.56 -18.66
C THR A 538 -11.35 25.52 -19.67
N GLU A 539 -11.26 24.25 -19.33
CA GLU A 539 -11.76 23.14 -20.14
C GLU A 539 -12.71 22.25 -19.33
N VAL A 540 -13.41 21.33 -20.02
CA VAL A 540 -14.16 20.25 -19.36
C VAL A 540 -13.19 19.07 -19.18
N PRO A 541 -13.08 18.46 -17.99
CA PRO A 541 -12.19 17.31 -17.78
C PRO A 541 -12.54 16.16 -18.73
N ILE A 542 -11.50 15.50 -19.26
CA ILE A 542 -11.63 14.44 -20.28
C ILE A 542 -11.29 13.11 -19.63
N CYS A 543 -12.30 12.42 -19.09
CA CYS A 543 -12.11 11.10 -18.50
C CYS A 543 -11.68 10.07 -19.54
N LEU A 544 -10.41 9.67 -19.46
CA LEU A 544 -9.85 8.53 -20.16
C LEU A 544 -9.65 7.42 -19.12
N PRO A 545 -10.36 6.28 -19.22
CA PRO A 545 -10.18 5.19 -18.26
C PRO A 545 -8.75 4.65 -18.38
N GLY A 546 -7.97 4.82 -17.31
CA GLY A 546 -6.59 4.35 -17.23
C GLY A 546 -6.45 2.82 -17.40
N PRO A 547 -5.23 2.32 -17.66
CA PRO A 547 -4.96 0.89 -17.72
C PRO A 547 -5.09 0.27 -16.32
N TRP A 548 -6.28 -0.27 -16.03
CA TRP A 548 -6.64 -0.87 -14.75
C TRP A 548 -5.62 -1.92 -14.24
N THR A 549 -5.06 -1.68 -13.05
CA THR A 549 -4.11 -2.59 -12.39
C THR A 549 -4.79 -3.47 -11.32
N ASN A 550 -4.14 -4.59 -10.94
CA ASN A 550 -4.52 -5.43 -9.79
C ASN A 550 -3.39 -5.57 -8.75
N LEU A 551 -2.36 -4.73 -8.87
CA LEU A 551 -1.26 -4.62 -7.92
C LEU A 551 -1.57 -3.54 -6.91
N ALA A 552 -1.00 -3.68 -5.72
CA ALA A 552 -1.10 -2.69 -4.68
C ALA A 552 0.03 -1.69 -4.80
N ASP A 553 -0.35 -0.42 -4.74
CA ASP A 553 0.51 0.74 -4.86
C ASP A 553 0.49 1.51 -3.51
N PRO A 554 1.50 2.33 -3.17
CA PRO A 554 1.45 3.23 -2.02
C PRO A 554 0.36 4.29 -2.21
N GLN A 555 -0.29 4.71 -1.13
CA GLN A 555 -1.50 5.56 -1.17
C GLN A 555 -1.37 6.80 -0.27
N PRO A 556 -0.34 7.63 -0.47
CA PRO A 556 -0.02 8.13 -1.81
C PRO A 556 1.34 7.68 -2.36
N GLU A 557 1.51 7.85 -3.66
CA GLU A 557 2.82 7.93 -4.30
C GLU A 557 3.63 9.14 -3.78
N VAL A 558 4.90 9.27 -4.21
CA VAL A 558 5.66 10.50 -3.97
C VAL A 558 5.05 11.61 -4.83
N PRO A 559 4.59 12.73 -4.24
CA PRO A 559 3.92 13.80 -5.00
C PRO A 559 4.87 14.52 -5.96
N VAL A 560 4.45 14.74 -7.21
CA VAL A 560 5.17 15.57 -8.22
C VAL A 560 5.55 16.94 -7.67
N CYS A 561 4.59 17.62 -7.05
CA CYS A 561 4.77 18.85 -6.31
C CYS A 561 4.37 18.66 -4.83
N PRO A 562 5.33 18.43 -3.90
CA PRO A 562 5.08 18.30 -2.47
C PRO A 562 4.81 19.66 -1.79
N TYR A 563 5.19 20.75 -2.46
CA TYR A 563 5.11 22.12 -1.95
C TYR A 563 4.34 23.00 -2.95
N CYS A 564 3.14 22.54 -3.33
CA CYS A 564 2.19 23.33 -4.10
C CYS A 564 1.13 23.94 -3.19
N ASN A 565 0.94 25.24 -3.31
CA ASN A 565 -0.05 26.02 -2.55
C ASN A 565 -0.72 27.06 -3.44
N ILE A 566 -2.03 27.26 -3.23
CA ILE A 566 -2.74 28.45 -3.72
C ILE A 566 -2.88 29.40 -2.55
N ASP A 567 -2.39 30.62 -2.72
CA ASP A 567 -2.68 31.75 -1.84
C ASP A 567 -3.85 32.55 -2.40
N ILE A 568 -4.94 32.60 -1.63
CA ILE A 568 -6.12 33.42 -1.93
C ILE A 568 -6.07 34.65 -1.01
N PRO A 569 -5.99 35.89 -1.55
CA PRO A 569 -6.00 37.09 -0.74
C PRO A 569 -7.40 37.36 -0.15
N PRO A 570 -7.51 38.14 0.95
CA PRO A 570 -8.80 38.45 1.55
C PRO A 570 -9.75 39.19 0.59
N GLU A 571 -11.04 38.87 0.59
CA GLU A 571 -12.05 39.42 -0.35
C GLU A 571 -11.97 40.96 -0.53
N ASP A 572 -11.73 41.71 0.55
CA ASP A 572 -11.68 43.18 0.58
C ASP A 572 -10.49 43.79 -0.22
N ASP A 573 -9.42 43.02 -0.49
CA ASP A 573 -8.25 43.44 -1.27
C ASP A 573 -8.24 42.91 -2.73
N SER A 574 -9.16 41.99 -3.08
CA SER A 574 -9.17 41.23 -4.35
C SER A 574 -9.23 42.05 -5.64
N VAL A 575 -8.44 41.65 -6.64
CA VAL A 575 -8.32 42.29 -7.97
C VAL A 575 -8.00 41.31 -9.12
N ASP A 576 -9.02 40.55 -9.55
CA ASP A 576 -9.07 39.68 -10.75
C ASP A 576 -8.01 40.01 -11.85
N PRO A 577 -7.04 39.09 -12.12
CA PRO A 577 -6.66 37.91 -11.35
C PRO A 577 -5.52 38.20 -10.35
N ASP A 578 -5.68 37.78 -9.09
CA ASP A 578 -4.66 37.96 -8.04
C ASP A 578 -4.45 36.77 -7.09
N ASP A 579 -5.16 35.65 -7.26
CA ASP A 579 -4.80 34.38 -6.59
C ASP A 579 -3.46 33.86 -7.15
N VAL A 580 -2.60 33.31 -6.29
CA VAL A 580 -1.28 32.83 -6.70
C VAL A 580 -1.11 31.34 -6.38
N LEU A 581 -1.04 30.52 -7.42
CA LEU A 581 -0.52 29.16 -7.33
C LEU A 581 1.02 29.21 -7.35
N SER A 582 1.65 28.68 -6.31
CA SER A 582 3.09 28.40 -6.27
C SER A 582 3.35 26.91 -6.53
N MET A 583 4.35 26.59 -7.35
CA MET A 583 4.72 25.21 -7.72
C MET A 583 6.24 24.97 -7.72
N SER A 584 6.65 23.77 -7.32
CA SER A 584 8.03 23.28 -7.32
C SER A 584 8.02 21.75 -7.51
N LEU A 585 8.80 21.24 -8.46
CA LEU A 585 8.83 19.80 -8.77
C LEU A 585 9.78 19.05 -7.83
N HIS A 586 9.30 18.04 -7.11
CA HIS A 586 10.18 17.06 -6.46
C HIS A 586 11.11 16.46 -7.52
N ALA A 587 12.41 16.75 -7.47
CA ALA A 587 13.31 16.46 -8.59
C ALA A 587 13.62 14.96 -8.86
N GLU A 588 12.85 14.03 -8.28
CA GLU A 588 12.57 12.70 -8.85
C GLU A 588 11.97 12.85 -10.26
N TYR A 589 11.09 13.84 -10.46
CA TYR A 589 10.49 14.21 -11.74
C TYR A 589 11.37 15.12 -12.62
N ALA A 590 12.54 15.57 -12.15
CA ALA A 590 13.41 16.48 -12.92
C ALA A 590 14.31 15.79 -13.97
N THR A 591 14.29 14.45 -14.03
CA THR A 591 14.79 13.68 -15.18
C THR A 591 13.69 13.28 -16.15
N GLU A 592 12.44 13.60 -15.83
CA GLU A 592 11.26 13.34 -16.65
C GLU A 592 10.85 14.63 -17.37
N THR A 593 9.94 14.54 -18.34
CA THR A 593 9.42 15.70 -19.05
C THR A 593 7.95 15.89 -18.70
N ILE A 594 7.63 16.98 -18.01
CA ILE A 594 6.25 17.42 -17.83
C ILE A 594 5.69 17.77 -19.21
N LEU A 595 4.67 17.04 -19.66
CA LEU A 595 3.97 17.26 -20.94
C LEU A 595 2.76 18.18 -20.77
N GLY A 596 2.18 18.24 -19.58
CA GLY A 596 0.98 19.02 -19.27
C GLY A 596 0.76 19.16 -17.78
N VAL A 597 0.11 20.27 -17.38
CA VAL A 597 -0.32 20.50 -16.00
C VAL A 597 -1.75 21.04 -16.02
N THR A 598 -2.62 20.39 -15.23
CA THR A 598 -4.04 20.72 -15.09
C THR A 598 -4.34 20.95 -13.61
N LEU A 599 -4.67 22.19 -13.24
CA LEU A 599 -5.20 22.52 -11.92
C LEU A 599 -6.71 22.26 -11.89
N THR A 600 -7.20 21.57 -10.88
CA THR A 600 -8.64 21.50 -10.56
C THR A 600 -8.89 22.15 -9.20
N THR A 601 -9.73 23.18 -9.16
CA THR A 601 -10.19 23.80 -7.91
C THR A 601 -11.62 23.39 -7.59
N TYR A 602 -11.96 23.33 -6.30
CA TYR A 602 -13.26 22.90 -5.81
C TYR A 602 -13.84 23.95 -4.84
N ASP A 603 -15.02 24.47 -5.16
CA ASP A 603 -15.75 25.39 -4.29
C ASP A 603 -16.24 24.69 -2.99
N SER A 604 -16.80 25.47 -2.07
CA SER A 604 -17.41 24.96 -0.82
C SER A 604 -18.60 23.99 -1.01
N ALA A 605 -19.11 23.82 -2.24
CA ALA A 605 -20.13 22.85 -2.65
C ALA A 605 -19.56 21.66 -3.45
N ARG A 606 -18.22 21.57 -3.59
CA ARG A 606 -17.46 20.62 -4.42
C ARG A 606 -17.75 20.71 -5.93
N THR A 607 -18.15 21.89 -6.42
CA THR A 607 -18.15 22.20 -7.86
C THR A 607 -16.71 22.32 -8.35
N ALA A 608 -16.31 21.47 -9.30
CA ALA A 608 -14.97 21.48 -9.87
C ALA A 608 -14.83 22.50 -11.02
N THR A 609 -13.76 23.30 -10.98
CA THR A 609 -13.31 24.16 -12.10
C THR A 609 -11.92 23.71 -12.54
N VAL A 610 -11.75 23.44 -13.83
CA VAL A 610 -10.52 22.85 -14.41
C VAL A 610 -9.78 23.89 -15.25
N HIS A 611 -8.49 24.05 -14.97
CA HIS A 611 -7.60 25.08 -15.51
C HIS A 611 -6.36 24.42 -16.12
N ARG A 612 -6.18 24.51 -17.45
CA ARG A 612 -4.95 24.03 -18.11
C ARG A 612 -3.93 25.14 -18.30
N PHE A 613 -2.69 24.89 -17.90
CA PHE A 613 -1.60 25.85 -18.07
C PHE A 613 -0.99 25.80 -19.47
N ALA A 614 -0.41 26.93 -19.89
CA ALA A 614 0.21 27.10 -21.20
C ALA A 614 1.61 26.47 -21.26
N THR A 615 2.13 26.28 -22.47
CA THR A 615 3.46 25.68 -22.70
C THR A 615 4.57 26.44 -21.97
N GLU A 616 4.45 27.76 -21.82
CA GLU A 616 5.43 28.58 -21.12
C GLU A 616 5.55 28.27 -19.62
N VAL A 617 4.48 27.78 -18.98
CA VAL A 617 4.50 27.30 -17.58
C VAL A 617 5.14 25.91 -17.51
N ILE A 618 4.86 25.06 -18.49
CA ILE A 618 5.42 23.71 -18.62
C ILE A 618 6.94 23.79 -18.92
N ASP A 619 7.37 24.73 -19.77
CA ASP A 619 8.77 25.02 -20.04
C ASP A 619 9.50 25.49 -18.76
N SER A 620 8.87 26.31 -17.91
CA SER A 620 9.41 26.75 -16.61
C SER A 620 9.68 25.58 -15.67
N LEU A 621 8.71 24.69 -15.54
CA LEU A 621 8.80 23.49 -14.70
C LEU A 621 9.89 22.52 -15.22
N ASN A 622 10.06 22.41 -16.54
CA ASN A 622 11.06 21.54 -17.17
C ASN A 622 12.49 22.12 -17.24
N ASP A 623 12.68 23.45 -17.17
CA ASP A 623 14.02 24.08 -17.28
C ASP A 623 14.90 23.82 -16.05
N GLY A 624 14.29 23.64 -14.87
CA GLY A 624 14.97 23.30 -13.62
C GLY A 624 15.96 24.35 -13.10
N SER A 625 16.03 25.54 -13.70
CA SER A 625 16.85 26.66 -13.21
C SER A 625 16.09 27.62 -12.29
N SER A 626 14.75 27.60 -12.35
CA SER A 626 13.84 28.31 -11.45
C SER A 626 13.34 27.37 -10.35
N GLY A 627 13.53 27.77 -9.09
CA GLY A 627 13.17 26.95 -7.92
C GLY A 627 11.70 27.06 -7.49
N VAL A 628 10.96 28.02 -8.05
CA VAL A 628 9.49 28.08 -7.95
C VAL A 628 8.94 28.61 -9.27
N THR A 629 7.93 27.94 -9.81
CA THR A 629 7.07 28.46 -10.88
C THR A 629 5.79 28.98 -10.25
N THR A 630 5.42 30.23 -10.52
CA THR A 630 4.16 30.83 -10.04
C THR A 630 3.20 31.12 -11.19
N VAL A 631 1.91 30.92 -10.94
CA VAL A 631 0.83 31.26 -11.86
C VAL A 631 -0.21 32.10 -11.14
N THR A 632 -0.57 33.24 -11.72
CA THR A 632 -1.70 34.08 -11.27
C THR A 632 -2.99 33.67 -11.97
N LEU A 633 -4.05 33.50 -11.17
CA LEU A 633 -5.37 33.00 -11.59
C LEU A 633 -6.51 33.68 -10.81
N ASP A 634 -7.75 33.28 -11.09
CA ASP A 634 -9.00 33.75 -10.47
C ASP A 634 -9.81 32.51 -10.06
N VAL A 635 -9.75 32.19 -8.77
CA VAL A 635 -10.38 31.06 -8.06
C VAL A 635 -10.78 31.43 -6.60
N PRO A 636 -11.36 32.62 -6.33
CA PRO A 636 -11.53 33.15 -4.97
C PRO A 636 -12.51 32.37 -4.07
N ASP A 637 -13.27 31.41 -4.62
CA ASP A 637 -14.18 30.52 -3.90
C ASP A 637 -13.63 29.11 -3.68
N ALA A 638 -12.39 28.82 -4.11
CA ALA A 638 -11.75 27.53 -3.94
C ALA A 638 -11.46 27.24 -2.45
N THR A 639 -11.93 26.08 -1.99
CA THR A 639 -11.67 25.57 -0.62
C THR A 639 -10.71 24.38 -0.60
N VAL A 640 -10.62 23.67 -1.72
CA VAL A 640 -9.78 22.49 -1.92
C VAL A 640 -9.32 22.51 -3.38
N ALA A 641 -8.11 22.02 -3.68
CA ALA A 641 -7.62 21.95 -5.06
C ALA A 641 -6.61 20.80 -5.26
N SER A 642 -6.35 20.48 -6.52
CA SER A 642 -5.32 19.52 -6.93
C SER A 642 -4.68 19.85 -8.28
N LEU A 643 -3.46 19.35 -8.50
CA LEU A 643 -2.74 19.42 -9.77
C LEU A 643 -2.57 18.01 -10.34
N GLU A 644 -3.12 17.78 -11.53
CA GLU A 644 -2.75 16.64 -12.38
C GLU A 644 -1.56 17.05 -13.25
N PHE A 645 -0.46 16.30 -13.16
CA PHE A 645 0.70 16.41 -14.05
C PHE A 645 0.66 15.24 -15.04
N THR A 646 0.69 15.53 -16.35
CA THR A 646 0.97 14.53 -17.38
C THR A 646 2.47 14.53 -17.66
N ILE A 647 3.12 13.36 -17.60
CA ILE A 647 4.57 13.22 -17.54
C ILE A 647 5.03 12.17 -18.55
N GLU A 648 6.14 12.42 -19.25
CA GLU A 648 6.91 11.45 -20.03
C GLU A 648 8.15 11.05 -19.23
N SER A 649 8.22 9.77 -18.84
CA SER A 649 9.32 9.24 -18.04
C SER A 649 10.64 9.21 -18.81
N ALA A 650 11.75 8.96 -18.10
CA ALA A 650 13.06 8.75 -18.73
C ALA A 650 13.12 7.53 -19.70
N SER A 651 12.14 6.60 -19.65
CA SER A 651 11.98 5.51 -20.63
C SER A 651 11.11 5.89 -21.85
N GLY A 652 10.40 7.02 -21.79
CA GLY A 652 9.43 7.44 -22.82
C GLY A 652 8.02 6.91 -22.60
N ASP A 653 7.69 6.48 -21.38
CA ASP A 653 6.35 6.05 -21.00
C ASP A 653 5.57 7.26 -20.47
N VAL A 654 4.33 7.45 -20.95
CA VAL A 654 3.50 8.61 -20.60
C VAL A 654 2.42 8.22 -19.60
N TYR A 655 2.40 8.93 -18.47
CA TYR A 655 1.46 8.71 -17.37
C TYR A 655 0.95 10.05 -16.79
N SER A 656 -0.02 9.98 -15.88
CA SER A 656 -0.48 11.12 -15.08
C SER A 656 -0.35 10.80 -13.60
N GLN A 657 -0.01 11.80 -12.78
CA GLN A 657 -0.13 11.74 -11.31
C GLN A 657 -0.92 12.97 -10.81
N ALA A 658 -1.79 12.76 -9.83
CA ALA A 658 -2.59 13.82 -9.19
C ALA A 658 -2.08 14.16 -7.79
N ASN A 659 -1.96 15.45 -7.52
CA ASN A 659 -1.45 16.02 -6.28
C ASN A 659 -2.52 16.84 -5.57
N ALA A 660 -2.92 16.44 -4.36
CA ALA A 660 -3.65 17.33 -3.45
C ALA A 660 -2.75 18.53 -3.06
N ILE A 661 -3.26 19.76 -3.22
CA ILE A 661 -2.50 21.00 -2.91
C ILE A 661 -3.15 21.78 -1.77
N THR A 662 -2.34 22.52 -1.01
CA THR A 662 -2.85 23.30 0.13
C THR A 662 -3.47 24.62 -0.37
N VAL A 663 -4.74 24.86 -0.07
CA VAL A 663 -5.39 26.16 -0.36
C VAL A 663 -5.38 27.00 0.91
N ASN A 664 -4.76 28.17 0.83
CA ASN A 664 -4.55 29.11 1.93
C ASN A 664 -5.39 30.37 1.69
N ALA A 665 -6.64 30.34 2.15
CA ALA A 665 -7.52 31.51 2.19
C ALA A 665 -7.21 32.37 3.43
N ARG A 666 -6.84 33.64 3.21
CA ARG A 666 -6.28 34.54 4.23
C ARG A 666 -7.31 35.52 4.84
#